data_AF-A0AAJ0DW05-F1
#
_entry.id   AF-A0AAJ0DW05-F1
#
_cell.length_a   1.000
_cell.length_b   1.000
_cell.length_c   1.000
_cell.angle_alpha   90.00
_cell.angle_beta   90.00
_cell.angle_gamma   90.00
#
_symmetry.space_group_name_H-M   'P 1'
#
loop_
_entity.id
_entity.type
_entity.pdbx_description
1 polymer ?
#
loop_
_entity_poly.entity_id
_entity_poly.type
_entity_poly.pdbx_seq_one_letter_code
_entity_poly.pdbx_strand_id
1 'polypeptide(L)'
;MFSKTIVAVILLFGGVQSHRHHGFHSHSEMRRSFIHNARADGEAARGGSDNVFVKISHDRPILVPSRADHPQKPVGVDNNDNPIQTNKFYANFFANNQDNATWTHPYSVWWSNDTVKQGHGLSISHTDRRNFIYGPGEPVQSFEDPFFDQSIALSARELQNGTVLTTDTLTAFSANVNLATRKGAKPIVSFPVVQGMAFVTGVYNDATVLIQSQKHFSNITDLRLSSNGLGATVYGWDARLGDGSSWLIYINPTSMSERPTLRMTDKGTILGPKQFTGTVQVAKNPAGKAGVDIFSKAAGAYPVGATLSGSVSGKTGTYTLAWEKKGIKERSLLMFALPHHVKSFDQKTARGLTNITLASTTKGIATATLADEFTMVEPELPTDMGFDPWSPRLGSVGSAGSAAIVSEDAKAAIINAAKIELARDITTLTNLTSKYYAGIAFSVYARAIYAVNNIAGDTSFTASSLTKLEAAFDRYVNNQEPNPLFYDDVWKGLVSSGSYGNNDSSIDFGNTYYNDHNFHYGYYVYAAAIIAHFNPSWLTKNDGLNKIWVNNLIRDWSNPSTEDPFFPFSRNFDWFHGHSWARGVLEAPDGKDQESSAEDAFSTYAIKMWGKVIGDAKIEGRGNLQLAVTARSLQSYFLLASDNDVQPPNFIGNRATGILWDRKINHTTYFGNDIAYIQGIHMLPIVPSSAYVRKASFVREEWDQYFAGNKSGSLTSGGFAGHVYANLAIADKAGAVESYEFMRKQTPDSPYLSGVSLTWNLAYTAALGGSLGSNSTLNSTSRAV
;
A
#
# COMPACT_ATOMS: atom_id res chain seq x y z
N MET A 1 -6.79 24.64 -5.43
CA MET A 1 -6.23 25.94 -4.97
C MET A 1 -4.79 25.76 -4.42
N PHE A 2 -3.97 24.91 -5.05
CA PHE A 2 -2.76 24.31 -4.43
C PHE A 2 -1.41 24.72 -5.08
N SER A 3 -1.38 25.77 -5.91
CA SER A 3 -0.21 26.01 -6.80
C SER A 3 0.85 26.99 -6.28
N LYS A 4 0.77 27.56 -5.07
CA LYS A 4 1.67 28.68 -4.69
C LYS A 4 2.55 28.51 -3.45
N THR A 5 2.46 27.40 -2.71
CA THR A 5 3.19 27.29 -1.42
C THR A 5 4.46 26.41 -1.49
N ILE A 6 4.64 25.59 -2.53
CA ILE A 6 5.77 24.64 -2.61
C ILE A 6 7.11 25.30 -3.00
N VAL A 7 7.10 26.53 -3.53
CA VAL A 7 8.34 27.25 -3.92
C VAL A 7 8.80 28.27 -2.87
N ALA A 8 8.03 28.53 -1.82
CA ALA A 8 8.29 29.64 -0.89
C ALA A 8 9.02 29.27 0.42
N VAL A 9 9.22 27.98 0.74
CA VAL A 9 9.82 27.56 2.03
C VAL A 9 11.36 27.52 2.00
N ILE A 10 11.99 27.83 0.86
CA ILE A 10 13.46 27.72 0.69
C ILE A 10 14.24 29.03 0.97
N LEU A 11 13.60 30.16 1.33
CA LEU A 11 14.29 31.47 1.29
C LEU A 11 14.25 32.37 2.55
N LEU A 12 14.08 31.87 3.77
CA LEU A 12 14.15 32.73 4.97
C LEU A 12 15.02 32.14 6.09
N PHE A 13 16.33 32.34 5.98
CA PHE A 13 17.27 32.29 7.10
C PHE A 13 17.82 33.70 7.37
N GLY A 14 17.60 34.22 8.58
CA GLY A 14 18.30 35.41 9.08
C GLY A 14 17.54 36.14 10.18
N GLY A 15 18.03 36.05 11.42
CA GLY A 15 17.57 36.92 12.51
C GLY A 15 17.66 36.29 13.90
N VAL A 16 18.85 36.34 14.50
CA VAL A 16 19.11 35.98 15.90
C VAL A 16 18.64 37.12 16.81
N GLN A 17 17.94 36.82 17.91
CA GLN A 17 18.18 37.54 19.17
C GLN A 17 17.77 36.74 20.41
N SER A 18 18.69 36.78 21.37
CA SER A 18 18.72 36.13 22.69
C SER A 18 17.79 36.78 23.72
N HIS A 19 17.31 36.00 24.70
CA HIS A 19 17.29 36.45 26.10
C HIS A 19 17.31 35.28 27.11
N ARG A 20 18.10 35.49 28.17
CA ARG A 20 18.25 34.66 29.38
C ARG A 20 17.10 34.94 30.37
N HIS A 21 16.66 33.94 31.15
CA HIS A 21 16.95 33.85 32.60
C HIS A 21 16.24 32.68 33.33
N HIS A 22 17.03 32.05 34.20
CA HIS A 22 16.80 31.34 35.48
C HIS A 22 15.42 30.85 35.95
N GLY A 23 15.44 29.66 36.59
CA GLY A 23 14.55 29.33 37.70
C GLY A 23 14.58 27.84 38.11
N PHE A 24 15.22 27.54 39.24
CA PHE A 24 15.28 26.25 39.94
C PHE A 24 13.91 25.68 40.35
N HIS A 25 13.73 24.35 40.39
CA HIS A 25 13.68 23.57 41.64
C HIS A 25 13.40 22.06 41.44
N SER A 26 13.91 21.31 42.43
CA SER A 26 13.96 19.87 42.66
C SER A 26 12.63 19.22 43.07
N HIS A 27 12.52 17.90 42.88
CA HIS A 27 12.12 16.88 43.88
C HIS A 27 11.89 15.53 43.16
N SER A 28 12.79 14.56 43.29
CA SER A 28 12.81 13.44 44.27
C SER A 28 11.78 12.32 44.01
N GLU A 29 12.33 11.22 43.47
CA GLU A 29 12.11 9.82 43.86
C GLU A 29 10.70 9.25 44.01
N MET A 30 10.38 8.24 43.20
CA MET A 30 10.00 6.93 43.74
C MET A 30 10.28 5.80 42.73
N ARG A 31 11.28 4.97 43.05
CA ARG A 31 11.61 3.71 42.36
C ARG A 31 10.60 2.63 42.76
N ARG A 32 10.12 1.85 41.79
CA ARG A 32 9.73 0.44 42.01
C ARG A 32 10.23 -0.42 40.87
N SER A 33 11.18 -1.28 41.20
CA SER A 33 11.75 -2.34 40.37
C SER A 33 10.79 -3.52 40.25
N PHE A 34 10.64 -4.07 39.04
CA PHE A 34 10.32 -5.48 38.86
C PHE A 34 11.28 -6.08 37.84
N ILE A 35 12.16 -6.95 38.36
CA ILE A 35 13.15 -7.74 37.62
C ILE A 35 12.48 -9.07 37.29
N HIS A 36 12.39 -9.42 36.01
CA HIS A 36 12.23 -10.81 35.59
C HIS A 36 13.32 -11.18 34.57
N ASN A 37 14.28 -11.95 35.08
CA ASN A 37 15.25 -12.73 34.32
C ASN A 37 14.55 -13.89 33.61
N ALA A 38 14.79 -14.06 32.31
CA ALA A 38 14.73 -15.38 31.68
C ALA A 38 15.91 -15.50 30.71
N ARG A 39 16.82 -16.42 31.05
CA ARG A 39 17.98 -16.82 30.26
C ARG A 39 17.54 -17.58 29.01
N ALA A 40 18.31 -17.37 27.95
CA ALA A 40 18.34 -18.13 26.73
C ALA A 40 18.82 -19.57 26.98
N ASP A 41 18.18 -20.53 26.31
CA ASP A 41 18.79 -21.79 25.89
C ASP A 41 18.48 -21.97 24.40
N GLY A 42 19.55 -22.15 23.63
CA GLY A 42 19.50 -22.33 22.19
C GLY A 42 19.31 -23.79 21.82
N GLU A 43 18.49 -24.03 20.80
CA GLU A 43 18.52 -25.25 20.02
C GLU A 43 18.40 -24.88 18.54
N ALA A 44 19.46 -25.16 17.78
CA ALA A 44 19.49 -24.98 16.35
C ALA A 44 19.11 -26.28 15.62
N ALA A 45 18.24 -26.12 14.64
CA ALA A 45 18.01 -26.93 13.44
C ALA A 45 17.11 -28.19 13.54
N ARG A 46 15.88 -28.05 13.02
CA ARG A 46 15.31 -28.80 11.88
C ARG A 46 14.13 -28.02 11.27
N GLY A 47 14.18 -27.81 9.95
CA GLY A 47 13.32 -26.88 9.21
C GLY A 47 11.83 -27.23 9.22
N GLY A 48 11.02 -26.28 9.73
CA GLY A 48 9.60 -26.14 9.48
C GLY A 48 9.35 -24.72 8.95
N SER A 49 8.49 -24.60 7.94
CA SER A 49 8.09 -23.35 7.30
C SER A 49 7.22 -22.50 8.23
N ASP A 50 7.82 -21.92 9.27
CA ASP A 50 7.07 -21.21 10.29
C ASP A 50 6.47 -19.90 9.73
N ASN A 51 5.21 -19.64 10.06
CA ASN A 51 4.47 -18.45 9.65
C ASN A 51 5.25 -17.15 9.96
N VAL A 52 5.36 -16.22 9.00
CA VAL A 52 6.03 -14.91 9.19
C VAL A 52 5.07 -13.79 9.64
N PHE A 53 3.77 -14.08 9.65
CA PHE A 53 2.71 -13.20 10.16
C PHE A 53 2.48 -13.46 11.65
N VAL A 54 3.45 -13.04 12.45
CA VAL A 54 3.42 -13.13 13.92
C VAL A 54 3.48 -11.75 14.52
N LYS A 55 2.76 -11.54 15.63
CA LYS A 55 2.73 -10.26 16.34
C LYS A 55 4.12 -9.76 16.74
N ILE A 56 4.29 -8.44 16.73
CA ILE A 56 5.55 -7.78 17.13
C ILE A 56 5.59 -7.55 18.64
N SER A 57 4.49 -7.14 19.27
CA SER A 57 4.37 -6.87 20.71
C SER A 57 2.89 -6.86 21.13
N HIS A 58 2.64 -7.02 22.43
CA HIS A 58 1.33 -6.82 23.09
C HIS A 58 1.20 -5.47 23.81
N ASP A 59 2.28 -4.71 23.82
CA ASP A 59 2.39 -3.56 24.71
C ASP A 59 1.70 -2.35 24.11
N ARG A 60 1.10 -1.54 24.98
CA ARG A 60 0.58 -0.23 24.58
C ARG A 60 1.73 0.62 24.03
N PRO A 61 1.50 1.44 22.99
CA PRO A 61 2.48 2.43 22.54
C PRO A 61 2.95 3.31 23.70
N ILE A 62 4.26 3.50 23.80
CA ILE A 62 4.90 4.21 24.91
C ILE A 62 5.23 5.66 24.56
N LEU A 63 5.30 6.52 25.57
CA LEU A 63 5.71 7.94 25.48
C LEU A 63 4.86 8.82 24.53
N VAL A 64 3.72 8.31 24.09
CA VAL A 64 2.73 9.05 23.31
C VAL A 64 1.45 9.24 24.13
N PRO A 65 0.97 10.48 24.34
CA PRO A 65 -0.30 10.68 25.02
C PRO A 65 -1.45 10.28 24.10
N SER A 66 -2.55 9.82 24.70
CA SER A 66 -3.70 9.32 23.95
C SER A 66 -4.79 10.39 23.80
N ARG A 67 -5.53 10.31 22.69
CA ARG A 67 -6.62 11.25 22.35
C ARG A 67 -7.80 10.51 21.74
N ALA A 68 -9.01 10.83 22.19
CA ALA A 68 -10.27 10.28 21.69
C ALA A 68 -11.10 11.30 20.87
N ASP A 69 -10.48 12.44 20.55
CA ASP A 69 -11.09 13.57 19.86
C ASP A 69 -10.49 13.80 18.47
N HIS A 70 -10.13 12.71 17.78
CA HIS A 70 -9.71 12.75 16.39
C HIS A 70 -10.69 13.59 15.54
N PRO A 71 -10.19 14.50 14.68
CA PRO A 71 -11.04 15.49 13.99
C PRO A 71 -12.00 14.87 12.97
N GLN A 72 -11.65 13.71 12.40
CA GLN A 72 -12.55 12.90 11.56
C GLN A 72 -12.93 11.61 12.30
N LYS A 73 -14.19 11.47 12.72
CA LYS A 73 -14.70 10.24 13.33
C LYS A 73 -15.39 9.35 12.30
N PRO A 74 -15.36 8.01 12.45
CA PRO A 74 -16.13 7.13 11.59
C PRO A 74 -17.64 7.34 11.79
N VAL A 75 -18.40 7.28 10.70
CA VAL A 75 -19.86 7.36 10.71
C VAL A 75 -20.45 5.96 10.60
N GLY A 76 -21.39 5.64 11.49
CA GLY A 76 -22.14 4.38 11.43
C GLY A 76 -21.32 3.11 11.67
N VAL A 77 -20.17 3.19 12.34
CA VAL A 77 -19.32 2.02 12.64
C VAL A 77 -19.66 1.45 14.02
N ASP A 78 -19.84 0.13 14.09
CA ASP A 78 -19.80 -0.65 15.33
C ASP A 78 -18.60 -1.61 15.28
N ASN A 79 -17.54 -1.29 16.02
CA ASN A 79 -16.31 -2.10 16.05
C ASN A 79 -15.92 -2.61 17.45
N ASN A 80 -16.80 -2.46 18.45
CA ASN A 80 -16.53 -2.90 19.85
C ASN A 80 -15.14 -2.47 20.38
N ASP A 81 -14.72 -1.23 20.10
CA ASP A 81 -13.40 -0.66 20.46
C ASP A 81 -12.16 -1.37 19.85
N ASN A 82 -12.34 -2.29 18.91
CA ASN A 82 -11.22 -2.88 18.17
C ASN A 82 -10.55 -1.84 17.24
N PRO A 83 -9.28 -2.04 16.86
CA PRO A 83 -8.64 -1.24 15.82
C PRO A 83 -9.42 -1.22 14.51
N ILE A 84 -9.64 -0.01 13.99
CA ILE A 84 -10.38 0.22 12.74
C ILE A 84 -9.36 0.47 11.62
N GLN A 85 -9.57 -0.17 10.48
CA GLN A 85 -8.77 0.06 9.29
C GLN A 85 -9.03 1.44 8.68
N THR A 86 -7.97 2.12 8.26
CA THR A 86 -8.04 3.50 7.73
C THR A 86 -7.73 3.59 6.23
N ASN A 87 -6.84 2.73 5.71
CA ASN A 87 -6.33 2.79 4.33
C ASN A 87 -6.84 1.59 3.50
N LYS A 88 -8.12 1.20 3.68
CA LYS A 88 -8.77 0.08 2.97
C LYS A 88 -9.91 0.53 2.07
N PHE A 89 -10.21 -0.30 1.06
CA PHE A 89 -11.12 0.00 -0.06
C PHE A 89 -12.53 0.47 0.36
N TYR A 90 -13.02 0.03 1.53
CA TYR A 90 -14.37 0.32 2.03
C TYR A 90 -14.48 1.61 2.85
N ALA A 91 -13.43 2.43 2.96
CA ALA A 91 -13.46 3.61 3.84
C ALA A 91 -14.61 4.59 3.52
N ASN A 92 -15.06 4.64 2.26
CA ASN A 92 -16.20 5.47 1.87
C ASN A 92 -17.52 5.08 2.54
N PHE A 93 -17.67 3.86 3.06
CA PHE A 93 -18.88 3.46 3.82
C PHE A 93 -18.94 3.99 5.24
N PHE A 94 -17.85 4.56 5.77
CA PHE A 94 -17.84 5.20 7.10
C PHE A 94 -17.32 6.64 7.06
N ALA A 95 -16.98 7.17 5.89
CA ALA A 95 -16.56 8.54 5.72
C ALA A 95 -17.77 9.44 5.42
N ASN A 96 -17.88 10.56 6.14
CA ASN A 96 -18.84 11.64 5.90
C ASN A 96 -20.26 11.15 5.57
N ASN A 97 -20.73 11.37 4.34
CA ASN A 97 -22.10 11.07 3.90
C ASN A 97 -22.34 9.60 3.54
N GLN A 98 -21.30 8.76 3.56
CA GLN A 98 -21.35 7.31 3.27
C GLN A 98 -21.86 6.96 1.85
N ASP A 99 -21.76 7.89 0.90
CA ASP A 99 -22.48 7.85 -0.37
C ASP A 99 -21.55 7.82 -1.60
N ASN A 100 -20.24 7.74 -1.40
CA ASN A 100 -19.27 7.47 -2.46
C ASN A 100 -19.16 5.98 -2.78
N ALA A 101 -18.62 5.68 -3.96
CA ALA A 101 -18.35 4.31 -4.38
C ALA A 101 -17.13 3.72 -3.67
N THR A 102 -17.13 2.40 -3.59
CA THR A 102 -16.07 1.56 -3.05
C THR A 102 -15.76 0.47 -4.07
N TRP A 103 -14.49 0.15 -4.29
CA TRP A 103 -14.05 -0.80 -5.31
C TRP A 103 -13.57 -2.09 -4.66
N THR A 104 -14.31 -3.18 -4.90
CA THR A 104 -13.91 -4.53 -4.48
C THR A 104 -13.06 -5.23 -5.52
N HIS A 105 -13.16 -4.74 -6.76
CA HIS A 105 -12.68 -5.31 -8.01
C HIS A 105 -13.16 -6.76 -8.27
N PRO A 106 -13.80 -7.03 -9.43
CA PRO A 106 -13.99 -6.10 -10.56
C PRO A 106 -15.19 -5.16 -10.37
N TYR A 107 -15.97 -5.31 -9.29
CA TYR A 107 -17.14 -4.47 -9.02
C TYR A 107 -16.80 -3.20 -8.23
N SER A 108 -17.50 -2.12 -8.57
CA SER A 108 -17.69 -0.97 -7.68
C SER A 108 -19.10 -1.02 -7.07
N VAL A 109 -19.21 -0.61 -5.81
CA VAL A 109 -20.46 -0.62 -5.04
C VAL A 109 -20.63 0.66 -4.25
N TRP A 110 -21.86 1.14 -4.09
CA TRP A 110 -22.16 2.32 -3.28
C TRP A 110 -23.56 2.24 -2.69
N TRP A 111 -23.77 2.91 -1.57
CA TRP A 111 -25.10 3.10 -1.02
C TRP A 111 -25.83 4.19 -1.81
N SER A 112 -27.01 3.87 -2.33
CA SER A 112 -27.88 4.83 -3.00
C SER A 112 -28.82 5.43 -1.97
N ASN A 113 -28.56 6.67 -1.56
CA ASN A 113 -29.33 7.38 -0.54
C ASN A 113 -29.96 8.69 -1.03
N ASP A 114 -29.78 9.03 -2.31
CA ASP A 114 -30.32 10.23 -2.94
C ASP A 114 -31.07 9.91 -4.25
N THR A 115 -31.76 10.92 -4.78
CA THR A 115 -32.57 10.81 -6.00
C THR A 115 -31.75 10.64 -7.28
N VAL A 116 -30.48 11.06 -7.28
CA VAL A 116 -29.56 10.93 -8.43
C VAL A 116 -29.10 9.48 -8.58
N LYS A 117 -28.89 8.79 -7.45
CA LYS A 117 -28.39 7.41 -7.38
C LYS A 117 -29.50 6.36 -7.49
N GLN A 118 -30.76 6.79 -7.64
CA GLN A 118 -31.97 5.98 -7.89
C GLN A 118 -31.99 4.64 -7.13
N GLY A 119 -32.30 4.70 -5.83
CA GLY A 119 -32.49 3.51 -5.01
C GLY A 119 -32.38 3.82 -3.51
N HIS A 120 -32.57 2.80 -2.70
CA HIS A 120 -32.33 2.84 -1.24
C HIS A 120 -31.45 1.67 -0.76
N GLY A 121 -30.89 0.92 -1.71
CA GLY A 121 -30.08 -0.27 -1.48
C GLY A 121 -28.62 -0.07 -1.84
N LEU A 122 -27.92 -1.19 -2.08
CA LEU A 122 -26.54 -1.19 -2.56
C LEU A 122 -26.53 -1.26 -4.09
N SER A 123 -26.06 -0.21 -4.72
CA SER A 123 -25.79 -0.14 -6.15
C SER A 123 -24.50 -0.86 -6.49
N ILE A 124 -24.49 -1.46 -7.68
CA ILE A 124 -23.39 -2.29 -8.20
C ILE A 124 -23.13 -1.87 -9.64
N SER A 125 -21.85 -1.66 -9.95
CA SER A 125 -21.40 -1.39 -11.32
C SER A 125 -20.24 -2.28 -11.73
N HIS A 126 -20.20 -2.54 -13.04
CA HIS A 126 -19.02 -3.03 -13.73
C HIS A 126 -18.99 -2.45 -15.15
N THR A 127 -17.93 -1.70 -15.46
CA THR A 127 -17.68 -1.16 -16.79
C THR A 127 -16.71 -2.03 -17.58
N ASP A 128 -17.03 -2.34 -18.83
CA ASP A 128 -16.06 -3.00 -19.72
C ASP A 128 -14.97 -2.01 -20.15
N ARG A 129 -13.72 -2.48 -20.28
CA ARG A 129 -12.53 -1.65 -20.58
C ARG A 129 -12.70 -0.71 -21.80
N ARG A 130 -13.50 -1.12 -22.79
CA ARG A 130 -13.81 -0.32 -23.99
C ARG A 130 -14.69 0.91 -23.73
N ASN A 131 -15.40 0.93 -22.60
CA ASN A 131 -16.32 1.99 -22.20
C ASN A 131 -15.69 2.94 -21.16
N PHE A 132 -14.39 2.80 -20.89
CA PHE A 132 -13.68 3.71 -20.00
C PHE A 132 -13.55 5.08 -20.65
N ILE A 133 -13.43 6.10 -19.81
CA ILE A 133 -13.16 7.46 -20.23
C ILE A 133 -11.64 7.60 -20.31
N TYR A 134 -11.11 7.96 -21.48
CA TYR A 134 -9.69 8.21 -21.69
C TYR A 134 -9.44 9.71 -21.79
N GLY A 135 -8.40 10.19 -21.11
CA GLY A 135 -7.94 11.57 -21.18
C GLY A 135 -7.27 11.90 -22.51
N PRO A 136 -6.89 13.16 -22.71
CA PRO A 136 -6.23 13.60 -23.94
C PRO A 136 -4.80 13.05 -24.05
N GLY A 137 -4.23 13.10 -25.26
CA GLY A 137 -2.83 12.76 -25.54
C GLY A 137 -2.64 11.40 -26.23
N GLU A 138 -1.45 11.20 -26.80
CA GLU A 138 -0.99 9.92 -27.34
C GLU A 138 0.49 9.72 -26.89
N PRO A 139 0.76 8.91 -25.86
CA PRO A 139 -0.18 8.13 -25.04
C PRO A 139 -1.18 9.00 -24.27
N VAL A 140 -2.34 8.42 -23.93
CA VAL A 140 -3.39 9.11 -23.16
C VAL A 140 -2.90 9.45 -21.76
N GLN A 141 -3.18 10.66 -21.28
CA GLN A 141 -2.72 11.13 -19.96
C GLN A 141 -3.39 10.38 -18.80
N SER A 142 -4.64 9.93 -18.98
CA SER A 142 -5.41 9.29 -17.92
C SER A 142 -6.44 8.31 -18.48
N PHE A 143 -6.94 7.44 -17.62
CA PHE A 143 -8.16 6.68 -17.89
C PHE A 143 -8.94 6.47 -16.59
N GLU A 144 -10.27 6.40 -16.70
CA GLU A 144 -11.15 6.20 -15.55
C GLU A 144 -12.43 5.44 -15.88
N ASP A 145 -12.95 4.76 -14.85
CA ASP A 145 -14.29 4.19 -14.83
C ASP A 145 -15.36 5.31 -14.71
N PRO A 146 -16.50 5.24 -15.44
CA PRO A 146 -17.60 6.20 -15.30
C PRO A 146 -18.11 6.33 -13.87
N PHE A 147 -18.46 7.55 -13.48
CA PHE A 147 -18.93 7.85 -12.12
C PHE A 147 -20.38 7.39 -11.92
N PHE A 148 -20.63 6.61 -10.86
CA PHE A 148 -21.97 6.14 -10.44
C PHE A 148 -22.84 5.49 -11.53
N ASP A 149 -22.26 4.74 -12.47
CA ASP A 149 -22.99 4.08 -13.55
C ASP A 149 -23.65 2.77 -13.09
N GLN A 150 -24.82 2.83 -12.44
CA GLN A 150 -25.50 1.67 -11.84
C GLN A 150 -25.89 0.64 -12.89
N SER A 151 -25.27 -0.55 -12.83
CA SER A 151 -25.70 -1.69 -13.63
C SER A 151 -26.90 -2.39 -13.00
N ILE A 152 -26.79 -2.73 -11.72
CA ILE A 152 -27.83 -3.40 -10.93
C ILE A 152 -27.74 -2.93 -9.48
N ALA A 153 -28.85 -2.95 -8.74
CA ALA A 153 -28.87 -2.66 -7.31
C ALA A 153 -29.67 -3.73 -6.57
N LEU A 154 -29.17 -4.10 -5.40
CA LEU A 154 -29.86 -4.96 -4.43
C LEU A 154 -30.46 -4.10 -3.32
N SER A 155 -31.77 -4.17 -3.15
CA SER A 155 -32.54 -3.36 -2.21
C SER A 155 -33.68 -4.16 -1.58
N ALA A 156 -34.38 -3.56 -0.63
CA ALA A 156 -35.64 -4.09 -0.12
C ALA A 156 -36.73 -3.02 -0.20
N ARG A 157 -37.98 -3.43 -0.41
CA ARG A 157 -39.12 -2.49 -0.53
C ARG A 157 -39.27 -1.59 0.69
N GLU A 158 -38.89 -2.09 1.85
CA GLU A 158 -38.94 -1.40 3.14
C GLU A 158 -37.85 -0.33 3.28
N LEU A 159 -36.78 -0.39 2.48
CA LEU A 159 -35.76 0.66 2.41
C LEU A 159 -36.31 1.84 1.59
N GLN A 160 -36.49 2.97 2.26
CA GLN A 160 -37.06 4.20 1.73
C GLN A 160 -36.29 5.42 2.27
N ASN A 161 -36.83 6.62 2.10
CA ASN A 161 -36.37 7.81 2.82
C ASN A 161 -36.32 7.52 4.34
N GLY A 162 -35.16 7.77 4.95
CA GLY A 162 -34.88 7.43 6.35
C GLY A 162 -33.99 6.19 6.53
N THR A 163 -33.70 5.44 5.46
CA THR A 163 -32.72 4.36 5.46
C THR A 163 -31.38 4.84 6.01
N VAL A 164 -30.73 4.00 6.82
CA VAL A 164 -29.41 4.29 7.38
C VAL A 164 -28.44 3.16 7.04
N LEU A 165 -27.20 3.55 6.75
CA LEU A 165 -26.08 2.65 6.59
C LEU A 165 -25.27 2.56 7.88
N THR A 166 -24.97 1.34 8.28
CA THR A 166 -23.97 1.05 9.32
C THR A 166 -22.97 0.04 8.78
N THR A 167 -21.80 -0.04 9.39
CA THR A 167 -20.78 -1.03 9.05
C THR A 167 -20.23 -1.70 10.30
N ASP A 168 -19.87 -2.96 10.15
CA ASP A 168 -19.17 -3.75 11.16
C ASP A 168 -18.15 -4.68 10.48
N THR A 169 -17.39 -5.42 11.29
CA THR A 169 -16.43 -6.42 10.80
C THR A 169 -15.42 -5.84 9.81
N LEU A 170 -14.87 -4.66 10.14
CA LEU A 170 -13.93 -3.90 9.30
C LEU A 170 -12.53 -4.53 9.36
N THR A 171 -12.29 -5.54 8.53
CA THR A 171 -11.00 -6.26 8.46
C THR A 171 -10.15 -5.78 7.29
N ALA A 172 -8.90 -6.25 7.14
CA ALA A 172 -8.06 -5.79 6.03
C ALA A 172 -8.60 -6.16 4.63
N PHE A 173 -9.46 -7.17 4.52
CA PHE A 173 -9.94 -7.73 3.24
C PHE A 173 -11.45 -7.60 3.04
N SER A 174 -12.19 -7.26 4.10
CA SER A 174 -13.64 -7.20 4.07
C SER A 174 -14.22 -6.15 5.01
N ALA A 175 -15.45 -5.76 4.69
CA ALA A 175 -16.35 -5.05 5.60
C ALA A 175 -17.75 -5.63 5.42
N ASN A 176 -18.59 -5.48 6.43
CA ASN A 176 -20.01 -5.81 6.31
C ASN A 176 -20.83 -4.51 6.33
N VAL A 177 -21.59 -4.27 5.27
CA VAL A 177 -22.42 -3.07 5.10
C VAL A 177 -23.87 -3.42 5.43
N ASN A 178 -24.48 -2.70 6.36
CA ASN A 178 -25.80 -3.02 6.90
C ASN A 178 -26.79 -1.90 6.63
N LEU A 179 -27.93 -2.22 6.00
CA LEU A 179 -29.00 -1.26 5.75
C LEU A 179 -30.21 -1.54 6.64
N ALA A 180 -30.61 -0.51 7.39
CA ALA A 180 -31.79 -0.52 8.24
C ALA A 180 -32.77 0.57 7.78
N THR A 181 -34.07 0.35 7.99
CA THR A 181 -35.14 1.26 7.53
C THR A 181 -35.11 2.63 8.21
N ARG A 182 -34.52 2.71 9.41
CA ARG A 182 -34.33 3.93 10.20
C ARG A 182 -33.25 3.73 11.27
N LYS A 183 -32.72 4.84 11.80
CA LYS A 183 -31.77 4.82 12.94
C LYS A 183 -32.34 4.02 14.12
N GLY A 184 -31.54 3.08 14.64
CA GLY A 184 -31.90 2.20 15.76
C GLY A 184 -32.76 0.98 15.38
N ALA A 185 -33.22 0.84 14.14
CA ALA A 185 -33.82 -0.40 13.67
C ALA A 185 -32.74 -1.45 13.40
N LYS A 186 -33.12 -2.73 13.46
CA LYS A 186 -32.23 -3.82 13.04
C LYS A 186 -32.03 -3.77 11.52
N PRO A 187 -30.83 -4.09 11.01
CA PRO A 187 -30.62 -4.26 9.58
C PRO A 187 -31.58 -5.30 8.99
N ILE A 188 -32.15 -4.98 7.83
CA ILE A 188 -33.03 -5.89 7.08
C ILE A 188 -32.32 -6.49 5.86
N VAL A 189 -31.24 -5.85 5.41
CA VAL A 189 -30.31 -6.38 4.42
C VAL A 189 -28.87 -6.03 4.82
N SER A 190 -27.98 -7.02 4.76
CA SER A 190 -26.53 -6.85 4.96
C SER A 190 -25.74 -7.32 3.75
N PHE A 191 -24.62 -6.68 3.48
CA PHE A 191 -23.75 -6.94 2.33
C PHE A 191 -22.32 -7.17 2.81
N PRO A 192 -21.87 -8.44 2.90
CA PRO A 192 -20.45 -8.72 3.07
C PRO A 192 -19.70 -8.33 1.79
N VAL A 193 -18.93 -7.25 1.86
CA VAL A 193 -18.08 -6.78 0.76
C VAL A 193 -16.66 -7.30 0.98
N VAL A 194 -16.14 -8.03 -0.01
CA VAL A 194 -14.82 -8.66 0.06
C VAL A 194 -14.08 -8.39 -1.24
N GLN A 195 -12.79 -8.08 -1.17
CA GLN A 195 -11.97 -7.89 -2.36
C GLN A 195 -11.96 -9.14 -3.23
N GLY A 196 -12.13 -8.99 -4.54
CA GLY A 196 -12.19 -10.11 -5.48
C GLY A 196 -13.49 -10.90 -5.45
N MET A 197 -14.56 -10.46 -4.78
CA MET A 197 -15.82 -11.22 -4.77
C MET A 197 -16.39 -11.38 -6.18
N ALA A 198 -16.74 -12.62 -6.57
CA ALA A 198 -17.39 -12.87 -7.85
C ALA A 198 -18.91 -12.62 -7.83
N PHE A 199 -19.49 -12.59 -6.63
CA PHE A 199 -20.89 -12.25 -6.41
C PHE A 199 -20.99 -11.09 -5.45
N VAL A 200 -21.78 -10.07 -5.78
CA VAL A 200 -22.30 -9.17 -4.76
C VAL A 200 -23.46 -9.87 -4.08
N THR A 201 -23.38 -10.03 -2.75
CA THR A 201 -24.34 -10.82 -1.98
C THR A 201 -25.11 -9.92 -1.01
N GLY A 202 -26.44 -9.91 -1.11
CA GLY A 202 -27.33 -9.37 -0.08
C GLY A 202 -27.88 -10.48 0.80
N VAL A 203 -27.72 -10.35 2.11
CA VAL A 203 -28.25 -11.25 3.15
C VAL A 203 -29.49 -10.58 3.75
N TYR A 204 -30.67 -11.13 3.44
CA TYR A 204 -31.96 -10.55 3.79
C TYR A 204 -32.52 -11.21 5.06
N ASN A 205 -33.20 -10.41 5.87
CA ASN A 205 -33.91 -10.85 7.07
C ASN A 205 -35.31 -10.22 7.13
N ASP A 206 -36.33 -11.03 6.85
CA ASP A 206 -37.75 -10.63 6.83
C ASP A 206 -38.03 -9.36 6.01
N ALA A 207 -37.57 -9.37 4.75
CA ALA A 207 -37.65 -8.22 3.87
C ALA A 207 -38.26 -8.57 2.50
N THR A 208 -38.79 -7.58 1.80
CA THR A 208 -39.29 -7.77 0.43
C THR A 208 -38.19 -7.45 -0.56
N VAL A 209 -37.66 -8.47 -1.25
CA VAL A 209 -36.54 -8.32 -2.19
C VAL A 209 -36.91 -7.39 -3.35
N LEU A 210 -36.05 -6.41 -3.62
CA LEU A 210 -36.14 -5.49 -4.75
C LEU A 210 -34.81 -5.48 -5.51
N ILE A 211 -34.85 -5.70 -6.81
CA ILE A 211 -33.67 -5.63 -7.68
C ILE A 211 -33.93 -4.55 -8.73
N GLN A 212 -33.03 -3.58 -8.84
CA GLN A 212 -33.23 -2.39 -9.66
C GLN A 212 -32.09 -2.23 -10.68
N SER A 213 -32.34 -1.51 -11.77
CA SER A 213 -31.31 -1.22 -12.77
C SER A 213 -31.61 0.09 -13.51
N GLN A 214 -30.66 1.03 -13.49
CA GLN A 214 -30.68 2.23 -14.34
C GLN A 214 -30.43 1.92 -15.82
N LYS A 215 -29.83 0.76 -16.15
CA LYS A 215 -29.68 0.26 -17.53
C LYS A 215 -30.96 -0.35 -18.10
N HIS A 216 -32.00 -0.50 -17.27
CA HIS A 216 -33.25 -1.21 -17.55
C HIS A 216 -33.07 -2.72 -17.83
N PHE A 217 -34.01 -3.54 -17.36
CA PHE A 217 -34.16 -4.93 -17.71
C PHE A 217 -34.88 -5.08 -19.05
N SER A 218 -34.24 -5.75 -19.99
CA SER A 218 -34.84 -6.15 -21.26
C SER A 218 -35.58 -7.49 -21.16
N ASN A 219 -35.02 -8.44 -20.41
CA ASN A 219 -35.61 -9.75 -20.18
C ASN A 219 -35.06 -10.38 -18.89
N ILE A 220 -35.82 -11.29 -18.28
CA ILE A 220 -35.37 -12.19 -17.23
C ILE A 220 -35.75 -13.64 -17.60
N THR A 221 -34.77 -14.53 -17.62
CA THR A 221 -34.95 -15.94 -18.01
C THR A 221 -34.61 -16.85 -16.84
N ASP A 222 -35.52 -17.76 -16.49
CA ASP A 222 -35.28 -18.78 -15.48
C ASP A 222 -34.26 -19.82 -15.99
N LEU A 223 -33.18 -20.04 -15.25
CA LEU A 223 -32.10 -20.97 -15.62
C LEU A 223 -32.46 -22.44 -15.35
N ARG A 224 -33.51 -22.70 -14.57
CA ARG A 224 -33.98 -24.05 -14.17
C ARG A 224 -32.83 -24.96 -13.72
N LEU A 225 -32.02 -24.45 -12.80
CA LEU A 225 -30.90 -25.20 -12.21
C LEU A 225 -31.41 -26.54 -11.62
N SER A 226 -30.68 -27.61 -11.92
CA SER A 226 -30.93 -28.93 -11.33
C SER A 226 -30.64 -28.93 -9.83
N SER A 227 -31.38 -29.72 -9.05
CA SER A 227 -31.01 -30.00 -7.65
C SER A 227 -29.71 -30.80 -7.63
N ASN A 228 -28.71 -30.33 -6.88
CA ASN A 228 -27.40 -30.97 -6.78
C ASN A 228 -27.34 -32.03 -5.66
N GLY A 229 -28.49 -32.39 -5.05
CA GLY A 229 -28.55 -33.38 -3.96
C GLY A 229 -27.96 -32.94 -2.61
N LEU A 230 -27.47 -31.69 -2.49
CA LEU A 230 -26.80 -31.13 -1.29
C LEU A 230 -27.77 -30.46 -0.28
N GLY A 231 -29.07 -30.74 -0.36
CA GLY A 231 -30.09 -30.24 0.59
C GLY A 231 -30.49 -28.76 0.47
N ALA A 232 -29.57 -27.85 0.10
CA ALA A 232 -29.88 -26.43 -0.11
C ALA A 232 -30.26 -26.14 -1.58
N THR A 233 -31.41 -25.49 -1.79
CA THR A 233 -31.91 -25.19 -3.14
C THR A 233 -31.53 -23.77 -3.55
N VAL A 234 -30.69 -23.67 -4.59
CA VAL A 234 -30.34 -22.40 -5.24
C VAL A 234 -31.19 -22.24 -6.50
N TYR A 235 -31.87 -21.11 -6.63
CA TYR A 235 -32.66 -20.75 -7.79
C TYR A 235 -31.92 -19.67 -8.58
N GLY A 236 -31.90 -19.77 -9.92
CA GLY A 236 -31.10 -18.90 -10.78
C GLY A 236 -31.87 -18.31 -11.95
N TRP A 237 -31.54 -17.07 -12.28
CA TRP A 237 -32.06 -16.34 -13.44
C TRP A 237 -30.93 -15.63 -14.20
N ASP A 238 -31.08 -15.50 -15.51
CA ASP A 238 -30.31 -14.58 -16.34
C ASP A 238 -31.14 -13.32 -16.59
N ALA A 239 -30.63 -12.17 -16.17
CA ALA A 239 -31.21 -10.86 -16.42
C ALA A 239 -30.39 -10.13 -17.48
N ARG A 240 -31.03 -9.81 -18.61
CA ARG A 240 -30.42 -9.05 -19.69
C ARG A 240 -30.76 -7.58 -19.55
N LEU A 241 -29.74 -6.72 -19.52
CA LEU A 241 -29.90 -5.27 -19.39
C LEU A 241 -30.01 -4.58 -20.75
N GLY A 242 -30.47 -3.33 -20.77
CA GLY A 242 -30.66 -2.52 -21.98
C GLY A 242 -29.37 -2.19 -22.73
N ASP A 243 -28.21 -2.24 -22.06
CA ASP A 243 -26.89 -2.13 -22.68
C ASP A 243 -26.38 -3.44 -23.32
N GLY A 244 -27.20 -4.50 -23.26
CA GLY A 244 -26.90 -5.81 -23.81
C GLY A 244 -26.12 -6.74 -22.87
N SER A 245 -25.70 -6.28 -21.69
CA SER A 245 -25.02 -7.13 -20.71
C SER A 245 -25.94 -8.17 -20.09
N SER A 246 -25.36 -9.31 -19.68
CA SER A 246 -26.03 -10.37 -18.92
C SER A 246 -25.56 -10.36 -17.47
N TRP A 247 -26.51 -10.43 -16.55
CA TRP A 247 -26.29 -10.52 -15.11
C TRP A 247 -27.06 -11.72 -14.56
N LEU A 248 -26.36 -12.57 -13.83
CA LEU A 248 -26.96 -13.73 -13.18
C LEU A 248 -27.48 -13.31 -11.80
N ILE A 249 -28.69 -13.75 -11.47
CA ILE A 249 -29.33 -13.55 -10.17
C ILE A 249 -29.53 -14.93 -9.55
N TYR A 250 -29.02 -15.14 -8.35
CA TYR A 250 -29.24 -16.36 -7.58
C TYR A 250 -29.97 -16.05 -6.27
N ILE A 251 -31.00 -16.82 -5.95
CA ILE A 251 -31.75 -16.72 -4.70
C ILE A 251 -31.63 -18.04 -3.93
N ASN A 252 -31.25 -17.93 -2.67
CA ASN A 252 -31.10 -19.06 -1.75
C ASN A 252 -31.91 -18.80 -0.46
N PRO A 253 -33.18 -19.25 -0.39
CA PRO A 253 -34.00 -19.11 0.81
C PRO A 253 -33.50 -20.01 1.95
N THR A 254 -33.63 -19.55 3.19
CA THR A 254 -33.32 -20.38 4.37
C THR A 254 -34.53 -21.11 4.95
N SER A 255 -35.75 -20.57 4.77
CA SER A 255 -36.97 -21.08 5.43
C SER A 255 -38.20 -21.17 4.53
N MET A 256 -38.06 -20.98 3.20
CA MET A 256 -39.19 -21.09 2.27
C MET A 256 -39.36 -22.50 1.72
N SER A 257 -40.60 -23.00 1.72
CA SER A 257 -40.98 -24.29 1.11
C SER A 257 -41.25 -24.19 -0.39
N GLU A 258 -41.61 -23.00 -0.88
CA GLU A 258 -41.95 -22.76 -2.28
C GLU A 258 -40.80 -22.09 -3.04
N ARG A 259 -40.75 -22.33 -4.36
CA ARG A 259 -39.78 -21.70 -5.25
C ARG A 259 -40.00 -20.17 -5.28
N PRO A 260 -38.98 -19.33 -5.01
CA PRO A 260 -39.09 -17.89 -5.15
C PRO A 260 -39.42 -17.49 -6.58
N THR A 261 -40.27 -16.49 -6.73
CA THR A 261 -40.62 -15.89 -8.02
C THR A 261 -39.99 -14.50 -8.15
N LEU A 262 -39.48 -14.18 -9.33
CA LEU A 262 -39.08 -12.84 -9.73
C LEU A 262 -40.07 -12.30 -10.76
N ARG A 263 -40.59 -11.09 -10.53
CA ARG A 263 -41.52 -10.43 -11.44
C ARG A 263 -41.03 -9.03 -11.76
N MET A 264 -40.80 -8.75 -13.04
CA MET A 264 -40.55 -7.40 -13.53
C MET A 264 -41.83 -6.56 -13.34
N THR A 265 -41.77 -5.49 -12.55
CA THR A 265 -42.91 -4.56 -12.35
C THR A 265 -42.91 -3.45 -13.38
N ASP A 266 -41.72 -3.05 -13.80
CA ASP A 266 -41.43 -2.09 -14.85
C ASP A 266 -40.03 -2.38 -15.40
N LYS A 267 -39.60 -1.64 -16.42
CA LYS A 267 -38.28 -1.86 -17.03
C LYS A 267 -37.11 -1.58 -16.08
N GLY A 268 -37.27 -0.83 -15.00
CA GLY A 268 -36.21 -0.55 -14.03
C GLY A 268 -36.22 -1.45 -12.80
N THR A 269 -37.28 -2.24 -12.58
CA THR A 269 -37.53 -2.90 -11.29
C THR A 269 -38.02 -4.33 -11.42
N ILE A 270 -37.36 -5.23 -10.69
CA ILE A 270 -37.80 -6.60 -10.43
C ILE A 270 -38.19 -6.73 -8.96
N LEU A 271 -39.42 -7.17 -8.73
CA LEU A 271 -39.94 -7.53 -7.41
C LEU A 271 -39.72 -9.02 -7.15
N GLY A 272 -39.08 -9.34 -6.02
CA GLY A 272 -38.85 -10.71 -5.55
C GLY A 272 -39.81 -11.15 -4.43
N PRO A 273 -39.45 -12.21 -3.69
CA PRO A 273 -40.27 -12.72 -2.58
C PRO A 273 -40.44 -11.68 -1.46
N LYS A 274 -41.58 -11.75 -0.79
CA LYS A 274 -41.91 -10.98 0.42
C LYS A 274 -41.51 -11.76 1.67
N GLN A 275 -41.26 -11.07 2.78
CA GLN A 275 -40.89 -11.70 4.06
C GLN A 275 -39.73 -12.70 3.89
N PHE A 276 -38.80 -12.34 3.01
CA PHE A 276 -37.73 -13.22 2.58
C PHE A 276 -36.58 -13.19 3.58
N THR A 277 -36.14 -14.39 3.96
CA THR A 277 -34.90 -14.61 4.71
C THR A 277 -34.02 -15.58 3.93
N GLY A 278 -32.78 -15.18 3.67
CA GLY A 278 -31.86 -15.90 2.81
C GLY A 278 -30.92 -14.96 2.07
N THR A 279 -30.29 -15.44 1.00
CA THR A 279 -29.37 -14.62 0.21
C THR A 279 -29.86 -14.39 -1.22
N VAL A 280 -29.54 -13.20 -1.73
CA VAL A 280 -29.66 -12.83 -3.14
C VAL A 280 -28.26 -12.46 -3.63
N GLN A 281 -27.78 -13.13 -4.66
CA GLN A 281 -26.47 -12.91 -5.24
C GLN A 281 -26.59 -12.45 -6.68
N VAL A 282 -25.76 -11.49 -7.08
CA VAL A 282 -25.68 -11.03 -8.47
C VAL A 282 -24.25 -11.02 -8.99
N ALA A 283 -24.09 -11.41 -10.26
CA ALA A 283 -22.80 -11.42 -10.94
C ALA A 283 -22.95 -11.09 -12.42
N LYS A 284 -22.06 -10.25 -12.96
CA LYS A 284 -21.96 -10.01 -14.40
C LYS A 284 -21.43 -11.26 -15.11
N ASN A 285 -22.11 -11.69 -16.17
CA ASN A 285 -21.74 -12.86 -16.95
C ASN A 285 -21.34 -12.48 -18.40
N PRO A 286 -20.03 -12.37 -18.69
CA PRO A 286 -19.55 -12.10 -20.04
C PRO A 286 -19.48 -13.37 -20.91
N ALA A 287 -19.60 -14.57 -20.33
CA ALA A 287 -19.29 -15.84 -20.99
C ALA A 287 -20.54 -16.64 -21.41
N GLY A 288 -21.73 -16.05 -21.34
CA GLY A 288 -22.99 -16.68 -21.72
C GLY A 288 -23.22 -18.01 -21.01
N LYS A 289 -23.52 -19.08 -21.76
CA LYS A 289 -23.81 -20.41 -21.19
C LYS A 289 -22.65 -20.99 -20.38
N ALA A 290 -21.40 -20.85 -20.85
CA ALA A 290 -20.24 -21.33 -20.10
C ALA A 290 -20.10 -20.61 -18.75
N GLY A 291 -20.43 -19.31 -18.72
CA GLY A 291 -20.48 -18.55 -17.48
C GLY A 291 -21.57 -19.05 -16.53
N VAL A 292 -22.77 -19.33 -17.04
CA VAL A 292 -23.87 -19.93 -16.24
C VAL A 292 -23.39 -21.21 -15.55
N ASP A 293 -22.71 -22.10 -16.28
CA ASP A 293 -22.23 -23.37 -15.75
C ASP A 293 -21.19 -23.20 -14.63
N ILE A 294 -20.33 -22.17 -14.71
CA ILE A 294 -19.30 -21.89 -13.71
C ILE A 294 -19.90 -21.18 -12.49
N PHE A 295 -20.62 -20.08 -12.69
CA PHE A 295 -21.23 -19.32 -11.58
C PHE A 295 -22.20 -20.20 -10.78
N SER A 296 -22.98 -21.07 -11.44
CA SER A 296 -23.94 -21.94 -10.74
C SER A 296 -23.29 -22.97 -9.82
N LYS A 297 -22.01 -23.32 -10.04
CA LYS A 297 -21.24 -24.22 -9.14
C LYS A 297 -20.90 -23.55 -7.80
N ALA A 298 -20.66 -22.23 -7.81
CA ALA A 298 -20.28 -21.46 -6.64
C ALA A 298 -21.47 -20.73 -5.97
N ALA A 299 -22.57 -20.53 -6.70
CA ALA A 299 -23.76 -19.84 -6.21
C ALA A 299 -24.26 -20.45 -4.88
N GLY A 300 -24.70 -19.58 -3.97
CA GLY A 300 -25.10 -19.92 -2.61
C GLY A 300 -23.98 -19.85 -1.58
N ALA A 301 -22.71 -19.96 -1.98
CA ALA A 301 -21.56 -19.67 -1.13
C ALA A 301 -21.07 -18.23 -1.35
N TYR A 302 -20.59 -17.57 -0.29
CA TYR A 302 -20.03 -16.22 -0.38
C TYR A 302 -18.96 -15.97 0.68
N PRO A 303 -17.92 -15.19 0.34
CA PRO A 303 -16.88 -14.80 1.29
C PRO A 303 -17.42 -13.76 2.28
N VAL A 304 -16.85 -13.74 3.49
CA VAL A 304 -17.15 -12.72 4.52
C VAL A 304 -15.90 -12.09 5.12
N GLY A 305 -14.73 -12.67 4.85
CA GLY A 305 -13.45 -12.22 5.36
C GLY A 305 -12.34 -13.15 4.90
N ALA A 306 -11.13 -12.89 5.38
CA ALA A 306 -9.94 -13.61 4.98
C ALA A 306 -8.89 -13.61 6.08
N THR A 307 -8.14 -14.71 6.16
CA THR A 307 -6.91 -14.81 6.94
C THR A 307 -5.71 -14.85 6.03
N LEU A 308 -4.64 -14.15 6.40
CA LEU A 308 -3.36 -14.21 5.72
C LEU A 308 -2.39 -15.10 6.50
N SER A 309 -1.69 -15.96 5.78
CA SER A 309 -0.52 -16.70 6.30
C SER A 309 0.59 -16.70 5.26
N GLY A 310 1.82 -17.01 5.65
CA GLY A 310 2.91 -17.10 4.72
C GLY A 310 4.21 -17.54 5.35
N SER A 311 5.13 -18.01 4.52
CA SER A 311 6.40 -18.57 4.98
C SER A 311 7.53 -18.10 4.06
N VAL A 312 8.75 -18.12 4.60
CA VAL A 312 9.96 -17.82 3.85
C VAL A 312 10.97 -18.94 4.08
N SER A 313 11.48 -19.50 2.99
CA SER A 313 12.49 -20.55 3.00
C SER A 313 13.54 -20.25 1.95
N GLY A 314 14.72 -19.83 2.39
CA GLY A 314 15.76 -19.32 1.49
C GLY A 314 15.22 -18.17 0.64
N LYS A 315 15.40 -18.26 -0.68
CA LYS A 315 14.91 -17.25 -1.63
C LYS A 315 13.43 -17.38 -1.97
N THR A 316 12.72 -18.39 -1.48
CA THR A 316 11.31 -18.59 -1.82
C THR A 316 10.41 -18.14 -0.69
N GLY A 317 9.46 -17.28 -1.00
CA GLY A 317 8.36 -16.88 -0.14
C GLY A 317 7.04 -17.45 -0.63
N THR A 318 6.14 -17.77 0.29
CA THR A 318 4.75 -18.10 -0.03
C THR A 318 3.82 -17.28 0.84
N TYR A 319 2.69 -16.86 0.29
CA TYR A 319 1.61 -16.27 1.07
C TYR A 319 0.26 -16.80 0.61
N THR A 320 -0.61 -17.08 1.59
CA THR A 320 -1.92 -17.67 1.38
C THR A 320 -2.98 -16.76 1.95
N LEU A 321 -3.93 -16.44 1.09
CA LEU A 321 -5.10 -15.65 1.30
C LEU A 321 -6.27 -16.65 1.39
N ALA A 322 -6.68 -17.03 2.61
CA ALA A 322 -7.68 -18.09 2.87
C ALA A 322 -9.00 -17.52 3.37
N TRP A 323 -10.08 -17.72 2.62
CA TRP A 323 -11.33 -16.98 2.81
C TRP A 323 -12.24 -17.68 3.82
N GLU A 324 -12.83 -16.88 4.72
CA GLU A 324 -13.98 -17.32 5.49
C GLU A 324 -15.23 -17.22 4.61
N LYS A 325 -16.06 -18.26 4.60
CA LYS A 325 -17.29 -18.31 3.81
C LYS A 325 -18.54 -18.68 4.61
N LYS A 326 -19.67 -18.12 4.18
CA LYS A 326 -21.03 -18.43 4.67
C LYS A 326 -21.93 -18.89 3.51
N GLY A 327 -23.19 -19.22 3.84
CA GLY A 327 -24.14 -19.82 2.91
C GLY A 327 -23.95 -21.34 2.78
N ILE A 328 -23.94 -21.86 1.54
CA ILE A 328 -23.75 -23.29 1.26
C ILE A 328 -22.26 -23.63 1.30
N LYS A 329 -21.74 -23.94 2.49
CA LYS A 329 -20.29 -24.07 2.74
C LYS A 329 -19.62 -25.22 1.98
N GLU A 330 -20.40 -26.20 1.51
CA GLU A 330 -19.92 -27.34 0.72
C GLU A 330 -19.52 -26.94 -0.70
N ARG A 331 -19.98 -25.78 -1.18
CA ARG A 331 -19.58 -25.23 -2.49
C ARG A 331 -18.30 -24.42 -2.35
N SER A 332 -17.38 -24.58 -3.30
CA SER A 332 -16.20 -23.73 -3.41
C SER A 332 -16.60 -22.31 -3.79
N LEU A 333 -15.86 -21.32 -3.27
CA LEU A 333 -15.98 -19.94 -3.71
C LEU A 333 -15.49 -19.77 -5.15
N LEU A 334 -16.06 -18.77 -5.82
CA LEU A 334 -15.51 -18.20 -7.04
C LEU A 334 -15.02 -16.79 -6.68
N MET A 335 -13.74 -16.52 -6.92
CA MET A 335 -13.08 -15.26 -6.59
C MET A 335 -12.31 -14.72 -7.79
N PHE A 336 -12.38 -13.42 -8.04
CA PHE A 336 -11.59 -12.76 -9.05
C PHE A 336 -10.16 -12.52 -8.55
N ALA A 337 -9.20 -13.08 -9.27
CA ALA A 337 -7.78 -12.87 -9.07
C ALA A 337 -7.30 -11.71 -9.96
N LEU A 338 -6.56 -10.77 -9.39
CA LEU A 338 -5.88 -9.71 -10.15
C LEU A 338 -4.70 -10.31 -10.95
N PRO A 339 -4.23 -9.64 -12.04
CA PRO A 339 -3.14 -10.14 -12.86
C PRO A 339 -1.87 -10.55 -12.10
N HIS A 340 -1.47 -9.79 -11.07
CA HIS A 340 -0.28 -10.13 -10.30
C HIS A 340 -0.44 -11.41 -9.46
N HIS A 341 -1.67 -11.73 -9.00
CA HIS A 341 -1.98 -13.00 -8.34
C HIS A 341 -1.83 -14.16 -9.33
N VAL A 342 -2.43 -14.05 -10.52
CA VAL A 342 -2.37 -15.10 -11.54
C VAL A 342 -0.91 -15.40 -11.94
N LYS A 343 -0.07 -14.36 -12.01
CA LYS A 343 1.37 -14.46 -12.29
C LYS A 343 2.20 -15.13 -11.17
N SER A 344 1.64 -15.30 -9.97
CA SER A 344 2.34 -15.89 -8.82
C SER A 344 1.64 -17.10 -8.20
N PHE A 345 0.51 -17.55 -8.74
CA PHE A 345 -0.19 -18.71 -8.19
C PHE A 345 0.69 -19.96 -8.11
N ASP A 346 0.54 -20.69 -7.02
CA ASP A 346 1.02 -22.05 -6.93
C ASP A 346 0.25 -22.98 -7.88
N GLN A 347 0.74 -24.20 -8.06
CA GLN A 347 0.14 -25.14 -9.00
C GLN A 347 -1.29 -25.53 -8.60
N LYS A 348 -1.62 -25.58 -7.30
CA LYS A 348 -2.96 -25.94 -6.83
C LYS A 348 -3.96 -24.84 -7.17
N THR A 349 -3.63 -23.58 -6.83
CA THR A 349 -4.50 -22.42 -7.08
C THR A 349 -4.71 -22.19 -8.58
N ALA A 350 -3.65 -22.34 -9.39
CA ALA A 350 -3.74 -22.18 -10.85
C ALA A 350 -4.73 -23.14 -11.53
N ARG A 351 -4.99 -24.33 -10.97
CA ARG A 351 -6.01 -25.27 -11.48
C ARG A 351 -7.44 -24.75 -11.32
N GLY A 352 -7.66 -23.79 -10.44
CA GLY A 352 -8.96 -23.14 -10.24
C GLY A 352 -9.27 -22.06 -11.27
N LEU A 353 -8.30 -21.64 -12.09
CA LEU A 353 -8.51 -20.58 -13.10
C LEU A 353 -9.62 -20.97 -14.08
N THR A 354 -10.52 -20.03 -14.34
CA THR A 354 -11.59 -20.19 -15.32
C THR A 354 -11.38 -19.27 -16.53
N ASN A 355 -12.23 -19.38 -17.54
CA ASN A 355 -12.23 -18.48 -18.70
C ASN A 355 -13.08 -17.22 -18.48
N ILE A 356 -13.60 -16.99 -17.26
CA ILE A 356 -14.38 -15.78 -16.96
C ILE A 356 -13.43 -14.68 -16.55
N THR A 357 -13.44 -13.59 -17.32
CA THR A 357 -12.62 -12.41 -17.05
C THR A 357 -13.47 -11.16 -17.02
N LEU A 358 -13.14 -10.23 -16.12
CA LEU A 358 -13.80 -8.94 -15.97
C LEU A 358 -12.74 -7.84 -15.82
N ALA A 359 -13.00 -6.66 -16.37
CA ALA A 359 -12.08 -5.54 -16.20
C ALA A 359 -12.16 -5.06 -14.75
N SER A 360 -11.02 -5.02 -14.06
CA SER A 360 -10.91 -4.08 -12.93
C SER A 360 -10.77 -2.67 -13.49
N THR A 361 -11.02 -1.66 -12.66
CA THR A 361 -10.84 -0.25 -13.01
C THR A 361 -9.36 0.06 -13.25
N THR A 362 -8.47 -0.18 -12.28
CA THR A 362 -7.05 0.24 -12.39
C THR A 362 -6.01 -0.87 -12.28
N LYS A 363 -6.44 -2.14 -12.20
CA LYS A 363 -5.57 -3.32 -12.00
C LYS A 363 -5.58 -4.29 -13.20
N GLY A 364 -5.96 -3.84 -14.38
CA GLY A 364 -6.08 -4.66 -15.59
C GLY A 364 -7.29 -5.61 -15.59
N ILE A 365 -7.14 -6.79 -16.22
CA ILE A 365 -8.22 -7.78 -16.37
C ILE A 365 -8.13 -8.82 -15.26
N ALA A 366 -9.14 -8.89 -14.39
CA ALA A 366 -9.23 -9.90 -13.34
C ALA A 366 -9.82 -11.21 -13.88
N THR A 367 -9.36 -12.35 -13.35
CA THR A 367 -9.77 -13.69 -13.79
C THR A 367 -10.49 -14.43 -12.66
N ALA A 368 -11.71 -14.91 -12.90
CA ALA A 368 -12.44 -15.68 -11.92
C ALA A 368 -11.77 -17.04 -11.71
N THR A 369 -11.58 -17.41 -10.46
CA THR A 369 -10.84 -18.59 -10.00
C THR A 369 -11.69 -19.32 -8.97
N LEU A 370 -11.96 -20.59 -9.20
CA LEU A 370 -12.71 -21.45 -8.28
C LEU A 370 -11.75 -21.94 -7.18
N ALA A 371 -11.71 -21.24 -6.06
CA ALA A 371 -10.87 -21.58 -4.92
C ALA A 371 -11.37 -20.92 -3.63
N ASP A 372 -11.24 -21.62 -2.51
CA ASP A 372 -11.50 -21.08 -1.17
C ASP A 372 -10.27 -20.35 -0.59
N GLU A 373 -9.10 -20.52 -1.21
CA GLU A 373 -7.85 -19.86 -0.85
C GLU A 373 -7.02 -19.58 -2.11
N PHE A 374 -6.28 -18.48 -2.10
CA PHE A 374 -5.25 -18.20 -3.09
C PHE A 374 -3.88 -18.35 -2.44
N THR A 375 -3.06 -19.28 -2.96
CA THR A 375 -1.65 -19.41 -2.57
C THR A 375 -0.78 -18.85 -3.68
N MET A 376 0.06 -17.88 -3.32
CA MET A 376 1.02 -17.23 -4.20
C MET A 376 2.45 -17.58 -3.78
N VAL A 377 3.35 -17.62 -4.76
CA VAL A 377 4.76 -17.99 -4.62
C VAL A 377 5.63 -16.88 -5.20
N GLU A 378 6.56 -16.39 -4.39
CA GLU A 378 7.62 -15.45 -4.78
C GLU A 378 8.96 -16.20 -4.77
N PRO A 379 9.50 -16.61 -5.93
CA PRO A 379 10.66 -17.50 -6.00
C PRO A 379 12.00 -16.81 -5.76
N GLU A 380 12.07 -15.49 -5.91
CA GLU A 380 13.31 -14.71 -5.93
C GLU A 380 13.28 -13.56 -4.91
N LEU A 381 13.14 -13.92 -3.63
CA LEU A 381 13.25 -12.97 -2.53
C LEU A 381 14.67 -12.39 -2.43
N PRO A 382 14.83 -11.09 -2.15
CA PRO A 382 16.13 -10.42 -2.06
C PRO A 382 16.81 -10.67 -0.70
N THR A 383 17.04 -11.93 -0.35
CA THR A 383 17.55 -12.32 0.98
C THR A 383 18.99 -11.87 1.24
N ASP A 384 19.80 -11.74 0.19
CA ASP A 384 21.19 -11.29 0.25
C ASP A 384 21.33 -9.75 0.29
N MET A 385 20.26 -9.01 0.01
CA MET A 385 20.27 -7.55 0.04
C MET A 385 20.47 -7.01 1.48
N GLY A 386 21.41 -6.08 1.64
CA GLY A 386 21.70 -5.34 2.86
C GLY A 386 21.77 -3.83 2.59
N PHE A 387 22.51 -3.08 3.41
CA PHE A 387 22.66 -1.63 3.26
C PHE A 387 23.53 -1.19 2.08
N ASP A 388 24.44 -2.05 1.61
CA ASP A 388 25.27 -1.76 0.45
C ASP A 388 24.46 -1.61 -0.83
N PRO A 389 24.93 -0.78 -1.80
CA PRO A 389 24.43 -0.81 -3.17
C PRO A 389 24.29 -2.26 -3.66
N TRP A 390 23.13 -2.58 -4.23
CA TRP A 390 22.76 -3.94 -4.59
C TRP A 390 21.97 -3.93 -5.88
N SER A 391 22.09 -4.99 -6.68
CA SER A 391 21.15 -5.25 -7.77
C SER A 391 21.01 -6.75 -8.01
N PRO A 392 19.92 -7.23 -8.63
CA PRO A 392 19.77 -8.65 -8.97
C PRO A 392 20.92 -9.17 -9.85
N ARG A 393 21.55 -8.27 -10.64
CA ARG A 393 22.66 -8.59 -11.54
C ARG A 393 24.00 -8.73 -10.81
N LEU A 394 24.22 -7.95 -9.76
CA LEU A 394 25.55 -7.77 -9.14
C LEU A 394 25.64 -8.36 -7.73
N GLY A 395 24.51 -8.65 -7.07
CA GLY A 395 24.47 -8.81 -5.63
C GLY A 395 24.89 -7.52 -4.92
N SER A 396 25.40 -7.63 -3.70
CA SER A 396 25.97 -6.50 -2.95
C SER A 396 27.31 -6.07 -3.55
N VAL A 397 27.49 -4.76 -3.69
CA VAL A 397 28.69 -4.09 -4.21
C VAL A 397 28.99 -2.79 -3.44
N GLY A 398 30.24 -2.37 -3.44
CA GLY A 398 30.72 -1.10 -2.92
C GLY A 398 31.65 -1.24 -1.72
N SER A 399 31.25 -2.03 -0.73
CA SER A 399 31.98 -2.20 0.54
C SER A 399 33.01 -3.34 0.50
N ALA A 400 33.91 -3.37 1.48
CA ALA A 400 34.84 -4.48 1.66
C ALA A 400 34.09 -5.81 1.92
N GLY A 401 34.46 -6.87 1.20
CA GLY A 401 33.79 -8.19 1.30
C GLY A 401 32.59 -8.37 0.36
N SER A 402 32.19 -7.32 -0.36
CA SER A 402 31.19 -7.39 -1.43
C SER A 402 31.81 -7.84 -2.77
N ALA A 403 30.99 -8.04 -3.82
CA ALA A 403 31.46 -8.57 -5.10
C ALA A 403 32.42 -7.62 -5.85
N ALA A 404 32.34 -6.32 -5.57
CA ALA A 404 33.23 -5.30 -6.11
C ALA A 404 33.32 -4.11 -5.16
N ILE A 405 34.48 -3.47 -5.10
CA ILE A 405 34.70 -2.25 -4.30
C ILE A 405 34.79 -1.02 -5.20
N VAL A 406 34.45 0.15 -4.63
CA VAL A 406 34.67 1.44 -5.30
C VAL A 406 36.16 1.75 -5.49
N SER A 407 36.51 2.52 -6.53
CA SER A 407 37.88 2.96 -6.80
C SER A 407 38.41 3.94 -5.74
N GLU A 408 39.73 4.13 -5.65
CA GLU A 408 40.32 5.13 -4.73
C GLU A 408 39.84 6.56 -5.03
N ASP A 409 39.66 6.90 -6.31
CA ASP A 409 39.10 8.20 -6.72
C ASP A 409 37.67 8.38 -6.23
N ALA A 410 36.86 7.31 -6.28
CA ALA A 410 35.50 7.33 -5.75
C ALA A 410 35.47 7.42 -4.23
N LYS A 411 36.36 6.71 -3.52
CA LYS A 411 36.50 6.87 -2.06
C LYS A 411 36.81 8.32 -1.71
N ALA A 412 37.77 8.95 -2.40
CA ALA A 412 38.12 10.34 -2.18
C ALA A 412 36.93 11.29 -2.43
N ALA A 413 36.15 11.07 -3.51
CA ALA A 413 34.95 11.86 -3.79
C ALA A 413 33.88 11.72 -2.70
N ILE A 414 33.61 10.49 -2.24
CA ILE A 414 32.67 10.20 -1.15
C ILE A 414 33.12 10.90 0.13
N ILE A 415 34.39 10.78 0.51
CA ILE A 415 34.96 11.42 1.72
C ILE A 415 34.83 12.95 1.65
N ASN A 416 35.13 13.54 0.50
CA ASN A 416 35.02 14.99 0.31
C ASN A 416 33.58 15.50 0.44
N ALA A 417 32.61 14.77 -0.13
CA ALA A 417 31.19 15.09 0.03
C ALA A 417 30.75 14.92 1.50
N ALA A 418 31.14 13.83 2.15
CA ALA A 418 30.83 13.54 3.55
C ALA A 418 31.34 14.64 4.49
N LYS A 419 32.55 15.14 4.26
CA LYS A 419 33.14 16.22 5.05
C LYS A 419 32.26 17.46 5.10
N ILE A 420 31.62 17.82 4.00
CA ILE A 420 30.72 18.99 3.91
C ILE A 420 29.34 18.63 4.48
N GLU A 421 28.78 17.49 4.05
CA GLU A 421 27.43 17.08 4.40
C GLU A 421 27.28 16.78 5.90
N LEU A 422 28.22 16.06 6.51
CA LEU A 422 28.21 15.68 7.93
C LEU A 422 28.71 16.78 8.88
N ALA A 423 29.32 17.84 8.35
CA ALA A 423 29.67 19.02 9.13
C ALA A 423 28.45 19.89 9.50
N ARG A 424 27.33 19.72 8.79
CA ARG A 424 26.09 20.45 9.02
C ARG A 424 25.51 20.16 10.41
N ASP A 425 24.63 21.05 10.87
CA ASP A 425 23.92 20.87 12.13
C ASP A 425 22.75 19.89 11.94
N ILE A 426 23.07 18.59 12.05
CA ILE A 426 22.12 17.48 11.97
C ILE A 426 20.97 17.67 12.96
N THR A 427 21.28 18.13 14.18
CA THR A 427 20.30 18.30 15.27
C THR A 427 19.25 19.36 14.93
N THR A 428 19.65 20.44 14.28
CA THR A 428 18.75 21.50 13.79
C THR A 428 18.02 21.07 12.52
N LEU A 429 18.72 20.47 11.55
CA LEU A 429 18.16 20.13 10.24
C LEU A 429 17.15 18.98 10.27
N THR A 430 17.12 18.22 11.35
CA THR A 430 16.11 17.17 11.62
C THR A 430 15.00 17.65 12.57
N ASN A 431 15.07 18.87 13.12
CA ASN A 431 14.08 19.41 14.03
C ASN A 431 12.96 20.15 13.28
N LEU A 432 12.10 19.41 12.59
CA LEU A 432 11.07 19.96 11.71
C LEU A 432 9.67 19.63 12.21
N THR A 433 8.68 20.41 11.77
CA THR A 433 7.25 20.20 12.09
C THR A 433 6.61 19.08 11.26
N SER A 434 7.16 18.78 10.08
CA SER A 434 6.66 17.70 9.22
C SER A 434 7.37 16.39 9.51
N LYS A 435 6.61 15.32 9.75
CA LYS A 435 7.17 13.98 9.91
C LYS A 435 7.87 13.52 8.64
N TYR A 436 7.31 13.84 7.48
CA TYR A 436 7.89 13.52 6.17
C TYR A 436 9.28 14.12 5.99
N TYR A 437 9.41 15.45 6.05
CA TYR A 437 10.68 16.12 5.79
C TYR A 437 11.75 15.80 6.85
N ALA A 438 11.36 15.68 8.12
CA ALA A 438 12.30 15.24 9.16
C ALA A 438 12.79 13.81 8.94
N GLY A 439 11.90 12.88 8.57
CA GLY A 439 12.26 11.50 8.23
C GLY A 439 13.28 11.45 7.09
N ILE A 440 13.01 12.18 5.99
CA ILE A 440 13.95 12.31 4.87
C ILE A 440 15.32 12.80 5.37
N ALA A 441 15.36 13.86 6.18
CA ALA A 441 16.60 14.41 6.72
C ALA A 441 17.38 13.38 7.56
N PHE A 442 16.71 12.63 8.44
CA PHE A 442 17.35 11.52 9.17
C PHE A 442 17.97 10.49 8.23
N SER A 443 17.24 10.09 7.20
CA SER A 443 17.72 9.11 6.21
C SER A 443 18.91 9.60 5.40
N VAL A 444 18.98 10.91 5.09
CA VAL A 444 20.09 11.53 4.36
C VAL A 444 21.39 11.37 5.16
N TYR A 445 21.38 11.78 6.43
CA TYR A 445 22.57 11.69 7.27
C TYR A 445 22.94 10.26 7.62
N ALA A 446 21.96 9.38 7.85
CA ALA A 446 22.21 7.96 8.07
C ALA A 446 22.93 7.32 6.88
N ARG A 447 22.47 7.58 5.64
CA ARG A 447 23.12 7.07 4.42
C ARG A 447 24.50 7.67 4.18
N ALA A 448 24.69 8.95 4.49
CA ALA A 448 25.99 9.61 4.38
C ALA A 448 27.04 8.97 5.31
N ILE A 449 26.66 8.69 6.56
CA ILE A 449 27.53 7.97 7.53
C ILE A 449 27.86 6.57 7.00
N TYR A 450 26.87 5.83 6.50
CA TYR A 450 27.08 4.49 5.94
C TYR A 450 28.02 4.51 4.73
N ALA A 451 27.79 5.43 3.79
CA ALA A 451 28.61 5.54 2.58
C ALA A 451 30.08 5.86 2.89
N VAL A 452 30.36 6.82 3.78
CA VAL A 452 31.75 7.17 4.11
C VAL A 452 32.44 6.09 4.92
N ASN A 453 31.74 5.44 5.85
CA ASN A 453 32.33 4.40 6.71
C ASN A 453 32.49 3.06 5.96
N ASN A 454 31.39 2.47 5.50
CA ASN A 454 31.38 1.09 5.01
C ASN A 454 31.85 0.97 3.55
N ILE A 455 31.59 1.99 2.72
CA ILE A 455 31.92 1.96 1.29
C ILE A 455 33.26 2.64 1.03
N ALA A 456 33.46 3.87 1.54
CA ALA A 456 34.74 4.56 1.37
C ALA A 456 35.84 4.10 2.34
N GLY A 457 35.48 3.50 3.47
CA GLY A 457 36.43 2.99 4.46
C GLY A 457 36.96 4.04 5.43
N ASP A 458 36.42 5.27 5.44
CA ASP A 458 36.86 6.33 6.34
C ASP A 458 35.94 6.44 7.56
N THR A 459 36.49 6.05 8.71
CA THR A 459 35.78 6.01 9.99
C THR A 459 35.86 7.33 10.77
N SER A 460 36.61 8.32 10.29
CA SER A 460 36.93 9.55 11.04
C SER A 460 35.70 10.40 11.36
N PHE A 461 34.66 10.34 10.54
CA PHE A 461 33.41 11.08 10.74
C PHE A 461 32.41 10.35 11.64
N THR A 462 32.48 9.02 11.73
CA THR A 462 31.41 8.16 12.25
C THR A 462 31.01 8.50 13.67
N ALA A 463 31.95 8.55 14.62
CA ALA A 463 31.63 8.75 16.03
C ALA A 463 30.92 10.10 16.27
N SER A 464 31.44 11.18 15.69
CA SER A 464 30.88 12.53 15.89
C SER A 464 29.51 12.70 15.22
N SER A 465 29.35 12.19 14.00
CA SER A 465 28.09 12.28 13.25
C SER A 465 27.01 11.37 13.83
N LEU A 466 27.38 10.16 14.26
CA LEU A 466 26.45 9.23 14.91
C LEU A 466 25.96 9.80 16.23
N THR A 467 26.84 10.42 17.04
CA THR A 467 26.43 11.09 18.30
C THR A 467 25.39 12.19 18.04
N LYS A 468 25.58 13.02 17.01
CA LYS A 468 24.62 14.05 16.62
C LYS A 468 23.29 13.43 16.15
N LEU A 469 23.37 12.39 15.32
CA LEU A 469 22.20 11.71 14.78
C LEU A 469 21.38 11.04 15.89
N GLU A 470 22.03 10.34 16.81
CA GLU A 470 21.41 9.73 17.99
C GLU A 470 20.77 10.78 18.90
N ALA A 471 21.47 11.89 19.20
CA ALA A 471 20.90 12.96 20.01
C ALA A 471 19.66 13.60 19.36
N ALA A 472 19.68 13.76 18.04
CA ALA A 472 18.53 14.26 17.30
C ALA A 472 17.37 13.24 17.28
N PHE A 473 17.68 11.94 17.16
CA PHE A 473 16.69 10.86 17.18
C PHE A 473 16.07 10.66 18.56
N ASP A 474 16.86 10.81 19.64
CA ASP A 474 16.40 10.76 21.03
C ASP A 474 15.28 11.79 21.28
N ARG A 475 15.28 12.95 20.60
CA ARG A 475 14.18 13.93 20.67
C ARG A 475 12.83 13.30 20.27
N TYR A 476 12.83 12.53 19.18
CA TYR A 476 11.63 11.88 18.64
C TYR A 476 11.20 10.67 19.49
N VAL A 477 12.17 9.89 19.97
CA VAL A 477 11.86 8.79 20.90
C VAL A 477 11.21 9.32 22.18
N ASN A 478 11.67 10.47 22.68
CA ASN A 478 11.10 11.12 23.85
C ASN A 478 9.85 11.98 23.54
N ASN A 479 9.38 11.98 22.29
CA ASN A 479 8.20 12.71 21.83
C ASN A 479 8.28 14.24 22.07
N GLN A 480 9.46 14.82 21.86
CA GLN A 480 9.81 16.23 22.11
C GLN A 480 10.01 17.06 20.82
N GLU A 481 9.69 16.49 19.67
CA GLU A 481 9.70 17.18 18.40
C GLU A 481 8.56 18.21 18.28
N PRO A 482 8.64 19.22 17.38
CA PRO A 482 7.69 20.34 17.34
C PRO A 482 6.22 19.95 17.19
N ASN A 483 5.94 18.92 16.37
CA ASN A 483 4.64 18.28 16.27
C ASN A 483 4.76 16.85 16.80
N PRO A 484 4.59 16.60 18.12
CA PRO A 484 4.74 15.27 18.70
C PRO A 484 3.70 14.27 18.16
N LEU A 485 3.94 12.98 18.38
CA LEU A 485 2.97 11.93 18.11
C LEU A 485 1.93 11.80 19.23
N PHE A 486 0.69 11.55 18.83
CA PHE A 486 -0.39 11.10 19.69
C PHE A 486 -0.80 9.68 19.32
N TYR A 487 -1.25 8.92 20.33
CA TYR A 487 -2.01 7.72 20.09
C TYR A 487 -3.49 8.08 19.95
N ASP A 488 -4.06 7.87 18.79
CA ASP A 488 -5.47 8.12 18.53
C ASP A 488 -6.32 6.92 18.96
N ASP A 489 -7.14 7.11 19.99
CA ASP A 489 -8.05 6.11 20.55
C ASP A 489 -9.27 5.84 19.66
N VAL A 490 -9.54 6.67 18.65
CA VAL A 490 -10.66 6.48 17.71
C VAL A 490 -10.31 5.44 16.65
N TRP A 491 -9.21 5.64 15.92
CA TRP A 491 -8.80 4.72 14.84
C TRP A 491 -7.69 3.75 15.25
N LYS A 492 -7.15 3.88 16.47
CA LYS A 492 -6.10 3.04 17.08
C LYS A 492 -4.80 3.10 16.27
N GLY A 493 -4.08 4.22 16.37
CA GLY A 493 -2.85 4.45 15.62
C GLY A 493 -2.02 5.64 16.09
N LEU A 494 -0.83 5.80 15.51
CA LEU A 494 0.09 6.90 15.82
C LEU A 494 -0.05 8.01 14.77
N VAL A 495 -0.40 9.21 15.23
CA VAL A 495 -0.65 10.36 14.36
C VAL A 495 0.11 11.60 14.83
N SER A 496 0.54 12.45 13.89
CA SER A 496 1.06 13.78 14.18
C SER A 496 0.04 14.63 14.94
N SER A 497 0.51 15.42 15.90
CA SER A 497 -0.33 16.38 16.62
C SER A 497 -0.79 17.56 15.76
N GLY A 498 -0.23 17.72 14.54
CA GLY A 498 -0.29 18.96 13.77
C GLY A 498 -1.69 19.49 13.44
N SER A 499 -2.68 18.61 13.25
CA SER A 499 -4.05 19.01 12.93
C SER A 499 -4.99 19.11 14.14
N TYR A 500 -4.53 18.72 15.33
CA TYR A 500 -5.38 18.81 16.53
C TYR A 500 -5.59 20.28 16.94
N GLY A 501 -6.86 20.66 17.13
CA GLY A 501 -7.25 22.01 17.54
C GLY A 501 -7.49 23.00 16.39
N ASN A 502 -7.05 22.69 15.17
CA ASN A 502 -7.31 23.51 13.97
C ASN A 502 -8.08 22.75 12.86
N ASN A 503 -8.10 21.41 12.90
CA ASN A 503 -8.73 20.53 11.93
C ASN A 503 -8.23 20.74 10.48
N ASP A 504 -7.02 21.26 10.29
CA ASP A 504 -6.41 21.41 8.98
C ASP A 504 -5.83 20.07 8.53
N SER A 505 -6.53 19.41 7.60
CA SER A 505 -6.15 18.12 7.04
C SER A 505 -4.99 18.16 6.06
N SER A 506 -4.45 19.35 5.74
CA SER A 506 -3.29 19.49 4.85
C SER A 506 -1.95 19.49 5.59
N ILE A 507 -1.96 19.69 6.92
CA ILE A 507 -0.74 19.70 7.73
C ILE A 507 -0.08 18.34 7.65
N ASP A 508 1.23 18.36 7.37
CA ASP A 508 2.06 17.17 7.22
C ASP A 508 1.42 16.15 6.27
N PHE A 509 0.94 16.63 5.13
CA PHE A 509 0.33 15.82 4.06
C PHE A 509 -0.90 15.01 4.50
N GLY A 510 -1.52 15.40 5.60
CA GLY A 510 -2.66 14.69 6.18
C GLY A 510 -2.27 13.50 7.04
N ASN A 511 -1.05 13.49 7.59
CA ASN A 511 -0.61 12.45 8.54
C ASN A 511 -1.60 12.30 9.70
N THR A 512 -2.14 13.39 10.27
CA THR A 512 -3.17 13.28 11.31
C THR A 512 -4.38 12.46 10.86
N TYR A 513 -4.69 12.45 9.57
CA TYR A 513 -5.82 11.74 8.96
C TYR A 513 -5.41 10.40 8.33
N TYR A 514 -4.30 9.81 8.78
CA TYR A 514 -3.77 8.52 8.33
C TYR A 514 -3.28 8.48 6.87
N ASN A 515 -2.99 9.64 6.26
CA ASN A 515 -2.27 9.64 5.00
C ASN A 515 -0.79 9.31 5.23
N ASP A 516 -0.22 8.51 4.33
CA ASP A 516 1.23 8.44 4.09
C ASP A 516 2.09 7.96 5.27
N HIS A 517 1.50 7.26 6.25
CA HIS A 517 2.23 6.77 7.43
C HIS A 517 3.42 5.87 7.05
N ASN A 518 3.25 4.97 6.08
CA ASN A 518 4.33 4.12 5.57
C ASN A 518 5.47 4.96 4.94
N PHE A 519 5.13 6.04 4.23
CA PHE A 519 6.10 6.95 3.62
C PHE A 519 6.87 7.71 4.69
N HIS A 520 6.16 8.32 5.63
CA HIS A 520 6.77 9.18 6.65
C HIS A 520 7.62 8.35 7.62
N TYR A 521 7.02 7.30 8.21
CA TYR A 521 7.64 6.54 9.29
C TYR A 521 8.70 5.56 8.78
N GLY A 522 8.61 5.11 7.53
CA GLY A 522 9.62 4.27 6.89
C GLY A 522 11.03 4.86 6.94
N TYR A 523 11.17 6.18 6.77
CA TYR A 523 12.46 6.85 6.88
C TYR A 523 13.08 6.80 8.28
N TYR A 524 12.26 6.92 9.33
CA TYR A 524 12.74 6.81 10.72
C TYR A 524 13.18 5.39 11.05
N VAL A 525 12.42 4.39 10.61
CA VAL A 525 12.79 2.98 10.79
C VAL A 525 14.09 2.65 10.07
N TYR A 526 14.27 3.16 8.85
CA TYR A 526 15.52 2.98 8.11
C TYR A 526 16.71 3.67 8.81
N ALA A 527 16.54 4.92 9.26
CA ALA A 527 17.58 5.63 10.00
C ALA A 527 17.94 4.93 11.31
N ALA A 528 16.95 4.44 12.06
CA ALA A 528 17.15 3.63 13.26
C ALA A 528 17.91 2.34 12.99
N ALA A 529 17.63 1.68 11.84
CA ALA A 529 18.34 0.48 11.44
C ALA A 529 19.84 0.75 11.21
N ILE A 530 20.19 1.90 10.61
CA ILE A 530 21.59 2.33 10.45
C ILE A 530 22.22 2.70 11.80
N ILE A 531 21.51 3.41 12.68
CA ILE A 531 22.02 3.74 14.02
C ILE A 531 22.36 2.44 14.77
N ALA A 532 21.44 1.47 14.79
CA ALA A 532 21.65 0.18 15.45
C ALA A 532 22.76 -0.66 14.80
N HIS A 533 22.99 -0.52 13.48
CA HIS A 533 24.12 -1.14 12.79
C HIS A 533 25.47 -0.65 13.33
N PHE A 534 25.62 0.67 13.53
CA PHE A 534 26.86 1.26 14.05
C PHE A 534 26.99 1.20 15.57
N ASN A 535 25.87 1.24 16.28
CA ASN A 535 25.81 1.19 17.73
C ASN A 535 24.76 0.17 18.21
N PRO A 536 25.09 -1.12 18.26
CA PRO A 536 24.17 -2.16 18.73
C PRO A 536 23.64 -1.93 20.15
N SER A 537 24.42 -1.24 21.01
CA SER A 537 24.00 -0.92 22.38
C SER A 537 22.83 0.07 22.43
N TRP A 538 22.60 0.82 21.35
CA TRP A 538 21.45 1.72 21.19
C TRP A 538 20.11 0.98 21.33
N LEU A 539 20.06 -0.30 20.94
CA LEU A 539 18.86 -1.14 21.05
C LEU A 539 18.47 -1.45 22.51
N THR A 540 19.44 -1.42 23.43
CA THR A 540 19.24 -1.74 24.86
C THR A 540 19.24 -0.50 25.74
N LYS A 541 19.48 0.68 25.18
CA LYS A 541 19.46 1.96 25.91
C LYS A 541 18.08 2.18 26.55
N ASN A 542 18.07 2.69 27.79
CA ASN A 542 16.86 2.98 28.57
C ASN A 542 15.88 1.79 28.58
N ASP A 543 16.37 0.60 28.93
CA ASP A 543 15.58 -0.65 28.96
C ASP A 543 14.91 -1.00 27.63
N GLY A 544 15.57 -0.65 26.52
CA GLY A 544 15.11 -0.97 25.16
C GLY A 544 14.09 0.00 24.58
N LEU A 545 13.91 1.17 25.19
CA LEU A 545 12.97 2.21 24.77
C LEU A 545 13.03 2.50 23.26
N ASN A 546 14.23 2.63 22.72
CA ASN A 546 14.47 2.94 21.31
C ASN A 546 13.91 1.85 20.39
N LYS A 547 14.19 0.58 20.71
CA LYS A 547 13.66 -0.58 19.96
C LYS A 547 12.13 -0.62 20.02
N ILE A 548 11.55 -0.37 21.19
CA ILE A 548 10.08 -0.38 21.37
C ILE A 548 9.45 0.75 20.55
N TRP A 549 10.01 1.95 20.57
CA TRP A 549 9.50 3.08 19.79
C TRP A 549 9.50 2.79 18.27
N VAL A 550 10.59 2.24 17.74
CA VAL A 550 10.68 1.84 16.32
C VAL A 550 9.69 0.72 15.99
N ASN A 551 9.51 -0.25 16.88
CA ASN A 551 8.51 -1.30 16.71
C ASN A 551 7.08 -0.75 16.74
N ASN A 552 6.77 0.25 17.57
CA ASN A 552 5.46 0.91 17.59
C ASN A 552 5.16 1.63 16.29
N LEU A 553 6.17 2.27 15.68
CA LEU A 553 6.04 2.81 14.34
C LEU A 553 5.67 1.70 13.34
N ILE A 554 6.45 0.61 13.25
CA ILE A 554 6.15 -0.50 12.30
C ILE A 554 4.75 -1.09 12.52
N ARG A 555 4.34 -1.26 13.78
CA ARG A 555 3.00 -1.74 14.14
C ARG A 555 1.90 -0.81 13.61
N ASP A 556 2.13 0.49 13.56
CA ASP A 556 1.12 1.43 13.09
C ASP A 556 0.71 1.21 11.62
N TRP A 557 1.65 1.08 10.67
CA TRP A 557 1.30 0.91 9.26
C TRP A 557 1.35 -0.54 8.74
N SER A 558 2.12 -1.40 9.40
CA SER A 558 2.47 -2.76 8.93
C SER A 558 2.40 -3.80 10.04
N ASN A 559 1.46 -3.64 11.00
CA ASN A 559 1.21 -4.68 12.00
C ASN A 559 0.90 -6.04 11.31
N PRO A 560 1.66 -7.11 11.60
CA PRO A 560 1.53 -8.40 10.92
C PRO A 560 0.49 -9.34 11.53
N SER A 561 -0.23 -8.96 12.61
CA SER A 561 -1.19 -9.84 13.26
C SER A 561 -2.44 -9.12 13.75
N THR A 562 -3.60 -9.75 13.59
CA THR A 562 -4.87 -9.29 14.18
C THR A 562 -4.93 -9.45 15.70
N GLU A 563 -3.94 -10.08 16.33
CA GLU A 563 -3.84 -10.21 17.79
C GLU A 563 -3.41 -8.91 18.49
N ASP A 564 -2.89 -7.91 17.77
CA ASP A 564 -2.51 -6.62 18.37
C ASP A 564 -3.76 -5.78 18.65
N PRO A 565 -4.08 -5.48 19.93
CA PRO A 565 -5.27 -4.71 20.27
C PRO A 565 -5.09 -3.19 20.05
N PHE A 566 -3.87 -2.73 19.75
CA PHE A 566 -3.55 -1.31 19.62
C PHE A 566 -3.43 -0.82 18.19
N PHE A 567 -3.26 -1.72 17.21
CA PHE A 567 -3.06 -1.36 15.81
C PHE A 567 -3.76 -2.35 14.87
N PRO A 568 -4.42 -1.87 13.79
CA PRO A 568 -5.07 -2.75 12.84
C PRO A 568 -4.05 -3.51 12.01
N PHE A 569 -4.39 -4.74 11.63
CA PHE A 569 -3.55 -5.57 10.77
C PHE A 569 -3.25 -4.88 9.43
N SER A 570 -1.97 -4.68 9.11
CA SER A 570 -1.48 -4.21 7.82
C SER A 570 -2.22 -2.95 7.30
N ARG A 571 -2.26 -1.88 8.10
CA ARG A 571 -3.03 -0.65 7.80
C ARG A 571 -2.84 -0.16 6.36
N ASN A 572 -1.60 0.13 5.94
CA ASN A 572 -1.31 0.70 4.62
C ASN A 572 -1.18 -0.37 3.54
N PHE A 573 -0.37 -1.41 3.78
CA PHE A 573 -0.14 -2.46 2.79
C PHE A 573 -1.38 -3.32 2.61
N ASP A 574 -1.83 -3.48 1.36
CA ASP A 574 -2.98 -4.29 1.00
C ASP A 574 -2.49 -5.56 0.28
N TRP A 575 -2.58 -6.70 0.96
CA TRP A 575 -2.09 -7.98 0.44
C TRP A 575 -2.91 -8.54 -0.74
N PHE A 576 -4.11 -8.02 -1.00
CA PHE A 576 -4.87 -8.35 -2.20
C PHE A 576 -4.47 -7.46 -3.39
N HIS A 577 -4.06 -6.22 -3.16
CA HIS A 577 -3.55 -5.33 -4.20
C HIS A 577 -2.05 -5.51 -4.47
N GLY A 578 -1.32 -6.05 -3.48
CA GLY A 578 0.11 -6.25 -3.50
C GLY A 578 0.93 -4.97 -3.34
N HIS A 579 0.31 -3.84 -2.99
CA HIS A 579 0.95 -2.55 -2.74
C HIS A 579 0.21 -1.80 -1.61
N SER A 580 0.79 -0.71 -1.12
CA SER A 580 0.16 0.14 -0.12
C SER A 580 -0.81 1.15 -0.71
N TRP A 581 -1.79 1.54 0.10
CA TRP A 581 -2.61 2.73 -0.11
C TRP A 581 -2.14 3.89 0.79
N ALA A 582 -1.96 5.06 0.19
CA ALA A 582 -1.53 6.28 0.86
C ALA A 582 -2.70 6.95 1.60
N ARG A 583 -3.83 7.18 0.91
CA ARG A 583 -5.00 7.87 1.48
C ARG A 583 -5.62 7.19 2.71
N GLY A 584 -5.72 7.94 3.80
CA GLY A 584 -6.38 7.57 5.06
C GLY A 584 -7.87 7.88 5.10
N VAL A 585 -8.36 8.45 6.20
CA VAL A 585 -9.79 8.45 6.58
C VAL A 585 -10.66 9.54 5.95
N LEU A 586 -10.07 10.38 5.10
CA LEU A 586 -10.80 11.40 4.37
C LEU A 586 -11.64 10.78 3.25
N GLU A 587 -12.77 11.41 2.97
CA GLU A 587 -13.65 11.05 1.87
C GLU A 587 -12.89 11.01 0.53
N ALA A 588 -13.21 10.00 -0.29
CA ALA A 588 -12.42 9.64 -1.45
C ALA A 588 -13.32 9.32 -2.65
N PRO A 589 -13.76 10.32 -3.44
CA PRO A 589 -14.66 10.10 -4.58
C PRO A 589 -14.11 9.14 -5.65
N ASP A 590 -12.79 9.11 -5.83
CA ASP A 590 -12.10 8.19 -6.74
C ASP A 590 -11.53 6.95 -6.00
N GLY A 591 -11.83 6.79 -4.72
CA GLY A 591 -11.31 5.75 -3.83
C GLY A 591 -9.91 6.03 -3.31
N LYS A 592 -9.26 4.99 -2.78
CA LYS A 592 -7.90 5.08 -2.25
C LYS A 592 -6.91 5.43 -3.36
N ASP A 593 -5.84 6.12 -2.99
CA ASP A 593 -4.80 6.53 -3.91
C ASP A 593 -3.41 6.15 -3.43
N GLN A 594 -2.52 6.05 -4.42
CA GLN A 594 -1.11 5.80 -4.27
C GLN A 594 -0.35 6.50 -5.42
N GLU A 595 0.65 7.32 -5.07
CA GLU A 595 1.53 8.03 -6.01
C GLU A 595 2.95 7.47 -5.91
N SER A 596 3.61 7.66 -4.75
CA SER A 596 5.02 7.34 -4.56
C SER A 596 5.27 5.84 -4.38
N SER A 597 5.30 5.11 -5.49
CA SER A 597 5.56 3.67 -5.50
C SER A 597 6.96 3.31 -4.99
N ALA A 598 7.94 4.21 -5.14
CA ALA A 598 9.29 3.98 -4.64
C ALA A 598 9.38 4.12 -3.12
N GLU A 599 8.62 5.03 -2.51
CA GLU A 599 8.53 5.12 -1.05
C GLU A 599 7.80 3.94 -0.42
N ASP A 600 6.83 3.34 -1.13
CA ASP A 600 6.19 2.10 -0.69
C ASP A 600 7.22 0.96 -0.58
N ALA A 601 8.00 0.76 -1.65
CA ALA A 601 9.10 -0.20 -1.67
C ALA A 601 10.18 0.11 -0.61
N PHE A 602 10.53 1.38 -0.44
CA PHE A 602 11.50 1.82 0.56
C PHE A 602 11.01 1.55 1.98
N SER A 603 9.74 1.82 2.30
CA SER A 603 9.17 1.55 3.63
C SER A 603 9.21 0.06 3.99
N THR A 604 9.01 -0.82 3.01
CA THR A 604 9.12 -2.26 3.18
C THR A 604 10.58 -2.71 3.36
N TYR A 605 11.50 -2.10 2.58
CA TYR A 605 12.93 -2.32 2.75
C TYR A 605 13.42 -1.87 4.13
N ALA A 606 12.90 -0.77 4.68
CA ALA A 606 13.20 -0.31 6.03
C ALA A 606 12.83 -1.37 7.09
N ILE A 607 11.65 -2.02 6.95
CA ILE A 607 11.23 -3.12 7.84
C ILE A 607 12.19 -4.31 7.74
N LYS A 608 12.55 -4.73 6.52
CA LYS A 608 13.55 -5.79 6.30
C LYS A 608 14.86 -5.47 7.03
N MET A 609 15.39 -4.26 6.83
CA MET A 609 16.66 -3.86 7.43
C MET A 609 16.59 -3.76 8.94
N TRP A 610 15.47 -3.26 9.49
CA TRP A 610 15.25 -3.26 10.93
C TRP A 610 15.24 -4.68 11.51
N GLY A 611 14.47 -5.60 10.92
CA GLY A 611 14.45 -7.01 11.32
C GLY A 611 15.85 -7.63 11.34
N LYS A 612 16.64 -7.36 10.29
CA LYS A 612 18.03 -7.81 10.18
C LYS A 612 18.92 -7.29 11.31
N VAL A 613 18.90 -5.98 11.61
CA VAL A 613 19.79 -5.44 12.66
C VAL A 613 19.38 -5.79 14.08
N ILE A 614 18.09 -6.06 14.35
CA ILE A 614 17.65 -6.51 15.67
C ILE A 614 17.69 -8.05 15.84
N GLY A 615 18.08 -8.79 14.79
CA GLY A 615 18.12 -10.26 14.80
C GLY A 615 16.75 -10.93 14.79
N ASP A 616 15.70 -10.26 14.29
CA ASP A 616 14.35 -10.81 14.18
C ASP A 616 14.09 -11.36 12.77
N ALA A 617 14.29 -12.67 12.64
CA ALA A 617 14.12 -13.39 11.37
C ALA A 617 12.68 -13.34 10.82
N LYS A 618 11.67 -13.11 11.67
CA LYS A 618 10.27 -13.02 11.24
C LYS A 618 9.97 -11.67 10.61
N ILE A 619 10.48 -10.59 11.22
CA ILE A 619 10.40 -9.25 10.65
C ILE A 619 11.21 -9.17 9.36
N GLU A 620 12.44 -9.70 9.34
CA GLU A 620 13.26 -9.71 8.12
C GLU A 620 12.62 -10.56 7.00
N GLY A 621 12.18 -11.79 7.32
CA GLY A 621 11.52 -12.68 6.37
C GLY A 621 10.25 -12.06 5.79
N ARG A 622 9.39 -11.48 6.63
CA ARG A 622 8.20 -10.76 6.16
C ARG A 622 8.56 -9.56 5.29
N GLY A 623 9.58 -8.78 5.66
CA GLY A 623 10.06 -7.66 4.84
C GLY A 623 10.55 -8.10 3.45
N ASN A 624 11.23 -9.25 3.35
CA ASN A 624 11.61 -9.85 2.07
C ASN A 624 10.38 -10.23 1.22
N LEU A 625 9.44 -10.95 1.84
CA LEU A 625 8.22 -11.41 1.17
C LEU A 625 7.38 -10.23 0.68
N GLN A 626 7.11 -9.26 1.55
CA GLN A 626 6.35 -8.06 1.20
C GLN A 626 7.03 -7.28 0.08
N LEU A 627 8.37 -7.14 0.10
CA LEU A 627 9.09 -6.41 -0.95
C LEU A 627 9.00 -7.11 -2.32
N ALA A 628 8.98 -8.44 -2.36
CA ALA A 628 8.76 -9.21 -3.58
C ALA A 628 7.36 -9.03 -4.15
N VAL A 629 6.34 -9.06 -3.28
CA VAL A 629 4.95 -8.79 -3.67
C VAL A 629 4.79 -7.37 -4.19
N THR A 630 5.38 -6.37 -3.50
CA THR A 630 5.45 -4.98 -3.97
C THR A 630 6.12 -4.89 -5.33
N ALA A 631 7.29 -5.51 -5.53
CA ALA A 631 7.98 -5.44 -6.82
C ALA A 631 7.13 -5.98 -7.98
N ARG A 632 6.42 -7.10 -7.78
CA ARG A 632 5.53 -7.70 -8.78
C ARG A 632 4.30 -6.84 -9.09
N SER A 633 3.65 -6.31 -8.06
CA SER A 633 2.46 -5.46 -8.21
C SER A 633 2.83 -4.13 -8.88
N LEU A 634 3.96 -3.52 -8.50
CA LEU A 634 4.44 -2.28 -9.11
C LEU A 634 4.77 -2.47 -10.59
N GLN A 635 5.41 -3.57 -11.00
CA GLN A 635 5.64 -3.89 -12.42
C GLN A 635 4.34 -4.14 -13.20
N SER A 636 3.29 -4.57 -12.51
CA SER A 636 1.98 -4.78 -13.14
C SER A 636 1.23 -3.46 -13.30
N TYR A 637 1.27 -2.59 -12.29
CA TYR A 637 0.33 -1.48 -12.18
C TYR A 637 0.94 -0.10 -12.33
N PHE A 638 2.19 0.11 -11.93
CA PHE A 638 2.82 1.44 -11.80
C PHE A 638 3.98 1.65 -12.79
N LEU A 639 4.84 0.65 -12.97
CA LEU A 639 6.06 0.71 -13.79
C LEU A 639 5.80 0.00 -15.12
N LEU A 640 5.49 0.78 -16.14
CA LEU A 640 4.90 0.35 -17.40
C LEU A 640 5.99 0.17 -18.47
N ALA A 641 6.73 -0.92 -18.35
CA ALA A 641 7.62 -1.38 -19.42
C ALA A 641 6.83 -1.61 -20.72
N SER A 642 7.50 -1.55 -21.89
CA SER A 642 6.81 -1.75 -23.19
C SER A 642 6.07 -3.09 -23.32
N ASP A 643 6.48 -4.11 -22.55
CA ASP A 643 5.86 -5.43 -22.52
C ASP A 643 4.78 -5.57 -21.43
N ASN A 644 4.38 -4.49 -20.76
CA ASN A 644 3.29 -4.51 -19.80
C ASN A 644 2.00 -4.99 -20.50
N ASP A 645 1.39 -6.04 -19.95
CA ASP A 645 0.19 -6.70 -20.47
C ASP A 645 -1.06 -6.43 -19.61
N VAL A 646 -0.96 -5.48 -18.68
CA VAL A 646 -1.96 -5.23 -17.64
C VAL A 646 -2.72 -3.94 -17.89
N GLN A 647 -2.02 -2.84 -18.14
CA GLN A 647 -2.62 -1.53 -18.34
C GLN A 647 -3.06 -1.32 -19.80
N PRO A 648 -3.95 -0.34 -20.09
CA PRO A 648 -4.39 -0.07 -21.45
C PRO A 648 -3.22 0.21 -22.40
N PRO A 649 -3.20 -0.39 -23.62
CA PRO A 649 -2.10 -0.20 -24.56
C PRO A 649 -1.79 1.26 -24.91
N ASN A 650 -2.82 2.10 -24.99
CA ASN A 650 -2.70 3.53 -25.25
C ASN A 650 -2.22 4.36 -24.05
N PHE A 651 -2.04 3.75 -22.87
CA PHE A 651 -1.51 4.39 -21.66
C PHE A 651 -0.07 3.94 -21.33
N ILE A 652 0.32 2.72 -21.73
CA ILE A 652 1.64 2.12 -21.41
C ILE A 652 2.81 3.03 -21.80
N GLY A 653 2.68 3.77 -22.91
CA GLY A 653 3.70 4.70 -23.39
C GLY A 653 4.13 5.77 -22.36
N ASN A 654 3.34 6.02 -21.31
CA ASN A 654 3.70 6.96 -20.23
C ASN A 654 4.86 6.47 -19.33
N ARG A 655 5.20 5.17 -19.36
CA ARG A 655 6.23 4.47 -18.54
C ARG A 655 5.96 4.40 -17.04
N ALA A 656 5.29 5.40 -16.48
CA ALA A 656 4.78 5.36 -15.12
C ALA A 656 3.31 5.75 -15.10
N THR A 657 2.61 5.40 -14.03
CA THR A 657 1.21 5.81 -13.87
C THR A 657 1.01 7.26 -13.51
N GLY A 658 1.99 7.89 -12.84
CA GLY A 658 1.69 9.03 -11.97
C GLY A 658 0.87 8.53 -10.79
N ILE A 659 -0.25 9.19 -10.50
CA ILE A 659 -1.12 8.82 -9.39
C ILE A 659 -2.12 7.74 -9.83
N LEU A 660 -2.17 6.65 -9.06
CA LEU A 660 -3.15 5.59 -9.21
C LEU A 660 -4.20 5.72 -8.10
N TRP A 661 -5.47 5.70 -8.48
CA TRP A 661 -6.61 5.55 -7.57
C TRP A 661 -7.29 4.19 -7.76
N ASP A 662 -8.23 3.84 -6.89
CA ASP A 662 -9.15 2.72 -7.15
C ASP A 662 -9.92 2.94 -8.46
N ARG A 663 -10.45 4.14 -8.72
CA ARG A 663 -11.30 4.42 -9.90
C ARG A 663 -10.53 4.75 -11.19
N LYS A 664 -9.39 5.45 -11.06
CA LYS A 664 -8.70 6.09 -12.19
C LYS A 664 -7.18 6.02 -12.10
N ILE A 665 -6.51 6.23 -13.22
CA ILE A 665 -5.07 6.50 -13.27
C ILE A 665 -4.84 7.81 -14.01
N ASN A 666 -3.93 8.65 -13.51
CA ASN A 666 -3.54 9.90 -14.17
C ASN A 666 -2.03 10.12 -14.10
N HIS A 667 -1.39 10.28 -15.26
CA HIS A 667 0.03 10.59 -15.44
C HIS A 667 0.27 12.07 -15.07
N THR A 668 0.30 12.33 -13.77
CA THR A 668 0.41 13.64 -13.14
C THR A 668 1.00 13.48 -11.74
N THR A 669 1.24 14.59 -11.04
CA THR A 669 1.55 14.59 -9.60
C THR A 669 0.69 15.60 -8.85
N TYR A 670 0.69 15.52 -7.52
CA TYR A 670 0.03 16.55 -6.68
C TYR A 670 0.70 17.93 -6.73
N PHE A 671 1.92 18.03 -7.27
CA PHE A 671 2.78 19.22 -7.18
C PHE A 671 3.30 19.73 -8.54
N GLY A 672 2.91 19.12 -9.66
CA GLY A 672 3.20 19.60 -11.01
C GLY A 672 3.21 18.52 -12.10
N ASN A 673 3.26 18.95 -13.37
CA ASN A 673 3.24 18.07 -14.53
C ASN A 673 4.58 18.00 -15.28
N ASP A 674 5.68 18.42 -14.64
CA ASP A 674 7.01 18.22 -15.22
C ASP A 674 7.32 16.71 -15.27
N ILE A 675 7.87 16.22 -16.38
CA ILE A 675 8.22 14.81 -16.57
C ILE A 675 9.20 14.32 -15.50
N ALA A 676 10.15 15.16 -15.05
CA ALA A 676 11.04 14.78 -13.95
C ALA A 676 10.29 14.59 -12.63
N TYR A 677 9.17 15.29 -12.41
CA TYR A 677 8.33 15.12 -11.22
C TYR A 677 7.53 13.82 -11.33
N ILE A 678 6.84 13.63 -12.46
CA ILE A 678 5.96 12.47 -12.66
C ILE A 678 6.74 11.17 -12.65
N GLN A 679 7.89 11.09 -13.34
CA GLN A 679 8.70 9.87 -13.33
C GLN A 679 9.52 9.74 -12.04
N GLY A 680 10.06 10.85 -11.54
CA GLY A 680 10.99 10.87 -10.42
C GLY A 680 10.36 10.49 -9.08
N ILE A 681 9.05 10.73 -8.88
CA ILE A 681 8.35 10.28 -7.66
C ILE A 681 8.33 8.74 -7.55
N HIS A 682 8.41 8.03 -8.67
CA HIS A 682 8.54 6.57 -8.71
C HIS A 682 9.99 6.07 -8.62
N MET A 683 10.96 6.96 -8.40
CA MET A 683 12.39 6.63 -8.26
C MET A 683 12.90 6.83 -6.84
N LEU A 684 12.42 7.86 -6.14
CA LEU A 684 12.98 8.28 -4.85
C LEU A 684 12.35 7.56 -3.65
N PRO A 685 13.12 7.33 -2.57
CA PRO A 685 14.56 7.51 -2.47
C PRO A 685 15.34 6.40 -3.21
N ILE A 686 16.52 6.73 -3.74
CA ILE A 686 17.41 5.72 -4.35
C ILE A 686 18.18 4.99 -3.26
N VAL A 687 17.90 3.69 -3.13
CA VAL A 687 18.43 2.77 -2.11
C VAL A 687 18.63 1.38 -2.73
N PRO A 688 19.23 0.39 -2.02
CA PRO A 688 19.46 -0.93 -2.58
C PRO A 688 18.20 -1.63 -3.14
N SER A 689 17.03 -1.43 -2.53
CA SER A 689 15.78 -2.00 -3.03
C SER A 689 15.29 -1.37 -4.36
N SER A 690 15.79 -0.19 -4.75
CA SER A 690 15.40 0.47 -5.99
C SER A 690 15.71 -0.40 -7.22
N ALA A 691 16.89 -1.07 -7.25
CA ALA A 691 17.27 -1.96 -8.35
C ALA A 691 16.51 -3.30 -8.37
N TYR A 692 15.87 -3.68 -7.26
CA TYR A 692 15.01 -4.86 -7.18
C TYR A 692 13.64 -4.57 -7.80
N VAL A 693 13.07 -3.40 -7.49
CA VAL A 693 11.75 -2.98 -7.95
C VAL A 693 11.79 -2.47 -9.39
N ARG A 694 12.79 -1.62 -9.71
CA ARG A 694 12.98 -1.02 -11.03
C ARG A 694 13.97 -1.87 -11.84
N LYS A 695 13.43 -2.75 -12.69
CA LYS A 695 14.25 -3.60 -13.56
C LYS A 695 15.19 -2.76 -14.42
N ALA A 696 16.44 -3.22 -14.56
CA ALA A 696 17.47 -2.55 -15.36
C ALA A 696 17.02 -2.19 -16.79
N SER A 697 16.30 -3.10 -17.46
CA SER A 697 15.75 -2.87 -18.80
C SER A 697 14.72 -1.74 -18.82
N PHE A 698 13.82 -1.69 -17.83
CA PHE A 698 12.82 -0.64 -17.68
C PHE A 698 13.47 0.73 -17.42
N VAL A 699 14.49 0.78 -16.55
CA VAL A 699 15.24 2.02 -16.28
C VAL A 699 15.89 2.56 -17.56
N ARG A 700 16.50 1.68 -18.37
CA ARG A 700 17.07 2.06 -19.68
C ARG A 700 16.00 2.62 -20.62
N GLU A 701 14.88 1.90 -20.75
CA GLU A 701 13.77 2.31 -21.59
C GLU A 701 13.19 3.69 -21.23
N GLU A 702 12.90 3.90 -19.94
CA GLU A 702 12.38 5.17 -19.43
C GLU A 702 13.39 6.31 -19.64
N TRP A 703 14.67 6.06 -19.38
CA TRP A 703 15.74 7.03 -19.62
C TRP A 703 15.84 7.44 -21.09
N ASP A 704 15.90 6.47 -22.00
CA ASP A 704 16.05 6.72 -23.43
C ASP A 704 14.85 7.48 -23.98
N GLN A 705 13.65 7.26 -23.42
CA GLN A 705 12.44 7.98 -23.81
C GLN A 705 12.44 9.44 -23.35
N TYR A 706 12.73 9.70 -22.06
CA TYR A 706 12.49 11.03 -21.46
C TYR A 706 13.74 11.84 -21.17
N PHE A 707 14.88 11.21 -20.88
CA PHE A 707 15.99 11.88 -20.19
C PHE A 707 17.30 11.88 -20.97
N ALA A 708 17.53 10.91 -21.85
CA ALA A 708 18.72 10.86 -22.70
C ALA A 708 18.89 12.16 -23.50
N GLY A 709 20.04 12.83 -23.38
CA GLY A 709 20.28 14.13 -24.01
C GLY A 709 19.34 15.24 -23.54
N ASN A 710 18.72 15.09 -22.37
CA ASN A 710 17.71 16.00 -21.81
C ASN A 710 16.49 16.21 -22.74
N LYS A 711 16.00 15.13 -23.38
CA LYS A 711 14.85 15.17 -24.31
C LYS A 711 13.61 15.88 -23.76
N SER A 712 13.27 15.67 -22.49
CA SER A 712 12.14 16.31 -21.81
C SER A 712 12.39 17.77 -21.42
N GLY A 713 13.63 18.26 -21.47
CA GLY A 713 14.01 19.60 -21.02
C GLY A 713 14.11 19.74 -19.49
N SER A 714 13.65 18.75 -18.72
CA SER A 714 13.43 18.85 -17.28
C SER A 714 14.68 18.63 -16.40
N LEU A 715 15.83 18.34 -16.99
CA LEU A 715 17.10 18.15 -16.25
C LEU A 715 17.93 19.45 -16.16
N THR A 716 17.36 20.60 -16.50
CA THR A 716 18.08 21.89 -16.62
C THR A 716 18.03 22.75 -15.35
N SER A 717 16.99 22.62 -14.53
CA SER A 717 16.87 23.28 -13.23
C SER A 717 15.78 22.61 -12.40
N GLY A 718 16.13 21.85 -11.34
CA GLY A 718 15.10 21.26 -10.50
C GLY A 718 15.56 20.19 -9.51
N GLY A 719 14.77 20.00 -8.44
CA GLY A 719 15.08 19.12 -7.30
C GLY A 719 15.05 17.61 -7.59
N PHE A 720 14.59 17.18 -8.77
CA PHE A 720 14.49 15.76 -9.15
C PHE A 720 15.63 15.25 -10.03
N ALA A 721 16.45 16.13 -10.63
CA ALA A 721 17.50 15.71 -11.56
C ALA A 721 18.50 14.74 -10.91
N GLY A 722 18.89 14.98 -9.65
CA GLY A 722 19.74 14.06 -8.90
C GLY A 722 19.15 12.67 -8.72
N HIS A 723 17.84 12.55 -8.45
CA HIS A 723 17.16 11.25 -8.38
C HIS A 723 17.16 10.54 -9.73
N VAL A 724 16.86 11.27 -10.81
CA VAL A 724 16.83 10.74 -12.18
C VAL A 724 18.20 10.23 -12.61
N TYR A 725 19.27 11.00 -12.37
CA TYR A 725 20.63 10.55 -12.65
C TYR A 725 21.04 9.38 -11.74
N ALA A 726 20.74 9.38 -10.45
CA ALA A 726 21.08 8.24 -9.59
C ALA A 726 20.34 6.94 -10.00
N ASN A 727 19.09 7.04 -10.45
CA ASN A 727 18.30 5.93 -10.99
C ASN A 727 18.96 5.31 -12.24
N LEU A 728 19.51 6.14 -13.14
CA LEU A 728 20.17 5.66 -14.36
C LEU A 728 21.29 4.63 -14.08
N ALA A 729 21.95 4.69 -12.93
CA ALA A 729 23.00 3.73 -12.56
C ALA A 729 22.51 2.28 -12.47
N ILE A 730 21.20 2.06 -12.32
CA ILE A 730 20.58 0.74 -12.29
C ILE A 730 20.59 0.09 -13.68
N ALA A 731 20.40 0.88 -14.75
CA ALA A 731 20.23 0.37 -16.11
C ALA A 731 21.39 -0.53 -16.55
N ASP A 732 22.60 0.03 -16.55
CA ASP A 732 23.80 -0.63 -17.04
C ASP A 732 25.05 0.16 -16.65
N LYS A 733 26.21 -0.36 -17.05
CA LYS A 733 27.51 0.26 -16.76
C LYS A 733 27.65 1.67 -17.34
N ALA A 734 27.15 1.91 -18.56
CA ALA A 734 27.25 3.23 -19.18
C ALA A 734 26.40 4.25 -18.42
N GLY A 735 25.20 3.85 -18.02
CA GLY A 735 24.35 4.62 -17.13
C GLY A 735 25.04 4.93 -15.81
N ALA A 736 25.64 3.94 -15.15
CA ALA A 736 26.35 4.15 -13.88
C ALA A 736 27.54 5.13 -14.00
N VAL A 737 28.28 5.09 -15.11
CA VAL A 737 29.36 6.05 -15.40
C VAL A 737 28.80 7.47 -15.58
N GLU A 738 27.74 7.64 -16.37
CA GLU A 738 27.10 8.93 -16.58
C GLU A 738 26.56 9.52 -15.27
N SER A 739 25.86 8.70 -14.48
CA SER A 739 25.35 9.05 -13.16
C SER A 739 26.48 9.50 -12.22
N TYR A 740 27.57 8.73 -12.14
CA TYR A 740 28.69 9.04 -11.27
C TYR A 740 29.39 10.35 -11.66
N GLU A 741 29.60 10.59 -12.95
CA GLU A 741 30.16 11.86 -13.45
C GLU A 741 29.24 13.06 -13.22
N PHE A 742 27.92 12.86 -13.28
CA PHE A 742 26.97 13.90 -12.87
C PHE A 742 27.13 14.23 -11.38
N MET A 743 27.15 13.21 -10.51
CA MET A 743 27.25 13.40 -9.05
C MET A 743 28.57 14.07 -8.65
N ARG A 744 29.69 13.72 -9.30
CA ARG A 744 31.01 14.34 -9.05
C ARG A 744 31.06 15.84 -9.27
N LYS A 745 30.14 16.39 -10.09
CA LYS A 745 30.08 17.83 -10.38
C LYS A 745 29.22 18.60 -9.37
N GLN A 746 28.61 17.91 -8.41
CA GLN A 746 27.70 18.51 -7.44
C GLN A 746 28.40 18.81 -6.12
N THR A 747 27.77 19.68 -5.33
CA THR A 747 28.05 19.91 -3.90
C THR A 747 26.80 19.55 -3.09
N PRO A 748 26.89 19.25 -1.77
CA PRO A 748 25.74 18.86 -0.96
C PRO A 748 24.61 19.90 -0.82
N ASP A 749 24.84 21.14 -1.24
CA ASP A 749 23.87 22.25 -1.33
C ASP A 749 23.35 22.49 -2.76
N SER A 750 23.76 21.65 -3.72
CA SER A 750 23.32 21.74 -5.11
C SER A 750 21.79 21.70 -5.22
N PRO A 751 21.19 22.58 -6.05
CA PRO A 751 19.74 22.60 -6.26
C PRO A 751 19.21 21.32 -6.93
N TYR A 752 20.09 20.47 -7.46
CA TYR A 752 19.73 19.18 -8.06
C TYR A 752 19.56 18.05 -7.04
N LEU A 753 19.89 18.27 -5.76
CA LEU A 753 19.96 17.24 -4.72
C LEU A 753 18.91 17.43 -3.61
N SER A 754 17.67 17.73 -3.97
CA SER A 754 16.59 17.90 -3.00
C SER A 754 16.24 16.58 -2.30
N GLY A 755 16.41 16.54 -0.97
CA GLY A 755 16.13 15.35 -0.16
C GLY A 755 17.09 14.18 -0.39
N VAL A 756 18.29 14.44 -0.93
CA VAL A 756 19.27 13.40 -1.30
C VAL A 756 20.58 13.61 -0.58
N SER A 757 21.26 12.51 -0.23
CA SER A 757 22.66 12.56 0.20
C SER A 757 23.57 12.49 -1.03
N LEU A 758 24.40 13.51 -1.24
CA LEU A 758 25.43 13.46 -2.29
C LEU A 758 26.43 12.34 -2.00
N THR A 759 26.82 12.21 -0.73
CA THR A 759 27.75 11.18 -0.24
C THR A 759 27.27 9.79 -0.63
N TRP A 760 25.98 9.50 -0.37
CA TRP A 760 25.34 8.24 -0.75
C TRP A 760 25.26 8.06 -2.26
N ASN A 761 24.83 9.08 -3.00
CA ASN A 761 24.67 8.96 -4.46
C ASN A 761 26.01 8.73 -5.18
N LEU A 762 27.09 9.37 -4.73
CA LEU A 762 28.44 9.09 -5.22
C LEU A 762 28.80 7.63 -4.97
N ALA A 763 28.57 7.12 -3.76
CA ALA A 763 28.85 5.74 -3.40
C ALA A 763 28.02 4.74 -4.22
N TYR A 764 26.71 4.96 -4.31
CA TYR A 764 25.77 4.10 -5.03
C TYR A 764 26.09 4.01 -6.53
N THR A 765 26.26 5.17 -7.18
CA THR A 765 26.55 5.23 -8.62
C THR A 765 27.93 4.69 -8.96
N ALA A 766 28.95 4.94 -8.13
CA ALA A 766 30.27 4.35 -8.28
C ALA A 766 30.22 2.82 -8.16
N ALA A 767 29.56 2.30 -7.12
CA ALA A 767 29.50 0.88 -6.81
C ALA A 767 28.72 0.05 -7.85
N LEU A 768 27.71 0.64 -8.52
CA LEU A 768 26.97 -0.05 -9.59
C LEU A 768 27.73 -0.09 -10.94
N GLY A 769 28.96 0.40 -10.99
CA GLY A 769 29.83 0.31 -12.17
C GLY A 769 30.37 1.65 -12.67
N GLY A 770 30.01 2.77 -12.04
CA GLY A 770 30.50 4.09 -12.42
C GLY A 770 31.99 4.30 -12.12
N SER A 771 32.50 3.69 -11.04
CA SER A 771 33.92 3.77 -10.69
C SER A 771 34.34 2.66 -9.72
N LEU A 772 34.70 1.50 -10.28
CA LEU A 772 35.14 0.31 -9.52
C LEU A 772 36.67 0.22 -9.43
N GLY A 773 37.17 -0.39 -8.36
CA GLY A 773 38.59 -0.71 -8.21
C GLY A 773 39.09 -1.69 -9.29
N SER A 774 40.39 -1.60 -9.62
CA SER A 774 41.06 -2.37 -10.68
C SER A 774 40.99 -3.90 -10.51
N ASN A 775 40.87 -4.39 -9.27
CA ASN A 775 40.75 -5.82 -8.95
C ASN A 775 39.30 -6.33 -8.89
N SER A 776 38.30 -5.56 -9.34
CA SER A 776 36.91 -6.03 -9.34
C SER A 776 36.67 -7.07 -10.44
N THR A 777 36.05 -8.20 -10.10
CA THR A 777 35.70 -9.27 -11.04
C THR A 777 34.73 -8.78 -12.13
N LEU A 778 33.94 -7.74 -11.82
CA LEU A 778 33.01 -7.07 -12.74
C LEU A 778 33.69 -6.23 -13.82
N ASN A 779 34.98 -5.90 -13.70
CA ASN A 779 35.73 -5.23 -14.75
C ASN A 779 36.10 -6.15 -15.92
N SER A 780 35.93 -7.47 -15.76
CA SER A 780 36.36 -8.48 -16.75
C SER A 780 35.29 -8.90 -17.78
N THR A 781 34.04 -8.47 -17.64
CA THR A 781 32.92 -8.89 -18.52
C THR A 781 32.73 -8.03 -19.78
N SER A 782 33.82 -7.54 -20.38
CA SER A 782 33.79 -6.97 -21.74
C SER A 782 34.29 -7.97 -22.78
N ARG A 783 33.65 -9.15 -22.91
CA ARG A 783 33.67 -10.01 -24.12
C ARG A 783 32.80 -11.26 -23.94
N ALA A 784 31.89 -11.48 -24.90
CA ALA A 784 31.01 -12.65 -25.14
C ALA A 784 29.79 -12.79 -24.18
N VAL A 785 28.53 -12.96 -24.59
CA VAL A 785 27.82 -13.16 -25.88
C VAL A 785 26.53 -12.35 -25.83
#